data_AF-A0A250J3U9-F1
#
_entry.id   AF-A0A250J3U9-F1
#
_cell.length_a   1.000
_cell.length_b   1.000
_cell.length_c   1.000
_cell.angle_alpha   90.00
_cell.angle_beta   90.00
_cell.angle_gamma   90.00
#
_symmetry.space_group_name_H-M   'P 1'
#
loop_
_entity.id
_entity.type
_entity.pdbx_description
1 polymer ?
#
loop_
_entity_poly.entity_id
_entity_poly.type
_entity_poly.pdbx_seq_one_letter_code
_entity_poly.pdbx_strand_id
1 'polypeptide(L)'
;MRSLPIYSTGLRFLQRLGYSLLQATLFGVILGLLVYYRVPRARLSEEAPPLALLARPASWLQAAENVTYDWRARSLGARGSRSDRVVVVALDDETLAEARQDEHAGIDSYPWSREILGGLTKRLLDEGAELVLLDLPFTERSPRAPLLPGAPGQEERDDDRVFRSLLDEVPRKSVLAFSWSADRGVPPGSRLWPYRVRLGTSPTEAEARGRVQKILADQRPAFLLPGKDGVEVWAGVASEQEGQRVALAQGVREPPRIQERRISDDVYRVGPLELFISLAEVKVEGLDASQLAEVRQVEHPVAPLLGAASLYGAITLPADPDGVVRAVPHLVSYRSRDGNRHVLPSMPLVAAMLQANTRELRYADGRLYVGERFSLPMDESGYSLIRWDAAEVGRGSRGSVARAIPAWNVLLNFFAVSEGVPPRAAHDIDGRLIVFSNTSRRAMNFLHTPIGEHTPTGAVLAQSLVNLLQSESLSRATRRWDLGLTLGMALLGAFVALTVNRGLRSSGDAFLYLFVMAAVGVGYAVGAWYVFVHRLLWVAMVGPLLAMGLTFLFTIVQASRSEQQLRHFITDVLGRYVSPEVARLVTRDLRQLTRPELREVTVFFCDLDGFSRLSGELPPERLVQFLNEYLTEVTDVVRATRGQVDKYMGDAVMAFWGAPVRTERHAHHACEAALVVRSTLLARQEYWTKTYGHAVQCRIGIDSGEVLVGGMGSALESKYSVLGRSVKFSMYLEGLNRGYGTFVLVGDGVARLAQDGYVFREVDRVRPKGRTESTRLHELVGRKGEVQAAAQAHLSLHEQALTAYHERRFDEALALFTRSVEEFQDPVARVYIERCRVFAQKRPAEDWDGVFVLEGP
;
A
#
# COMPACT_ATOMS: atom_id res chain seq x y z
N MET A 1 37.42 -23.90 -32.15
CA MET A 1 36.65 -22.66 -32.39
C MET A 1 35.31 -23.01 -33.03
N ARG A 2 34.22 -22.97 -32.28
CA ARG A 2 32.94 -22.31 -32.65
C ARG A 2 32.01 -22.40 -31.46
N SER A 3 31.66 -21.22 -30.99
CA SER A 3 30.95 -20.85 -29.77
C SER A 3 29.50 -21.34 -29.74
N LEU A 4 29.14 -22.06 -28.68
CA LEU A 4 27.75 -22.16 -28.22
C LEU A 4 27.37 -20.83 -27.57
N PRO A 5 26.32 -20.11 -28.01
CA PRO A 5 25.85 -18.93 -27.32
C PRO A 5 25.01 -19.38 -26.11
N ILE A 6 25.62 -19.37 -24.93
CA ILE A 6 24.92 -19.35 -23.64
C ILE A 6 24.33 -17.93 -23.50
N TYR A 7 23.28 -17.64 -24.24
CA TYR A 7 22.46 -16.45 -24.04
C TYR A 7 21.02 -16.91 -23.79
N SER A 8 20.49 -16.56 -22.61
CA SER A 8 19.15 -15.95 -22.44
C SER A 8 18.30 -16.42 -21.25
N THR A 9 18.80 -17.14 -20.25
CA THR A 9 18.05 -17.28 -18.98
C THR A 9 18.19 -16.01 -18.11
N GLY A 10 19.40 -15.47 -18.00
CA GLY A 10 19.68 -14.23 -17.27
C GLY A 10 19.14 -12.97 -17.95
N LEU A 11 19.23 -12.88 -19.28
CA LEU A 11 18.73 -11.72 -20.03
C LEU A 11 17.19 -11.68 -20.07
N ARG A 12 16.51 -12.84 -20.20
CA ARG A 12 15.05 -12.94 -20.06
C ARG A 12 14.59 -12.69 -18.61
N PHE A 13 15.41 -13.05 -17.62
CA PHE A 13 15.18 -12.71 -16.21
C PHE A 13 15.27 -11.20 -15.99
N LEU A 14 16.28 -10.52 -16.54
CA LEU A 14 16.45 -9.06 -16.48
C LEU A 14 15.37 -8.29 -17.28
N GLN A 15 14.98 -8.78 -18.46
CA GLN A 15 13.90 -8.19 -19.25
C GLN A 15 12.51 -8.34 -18.58
N ARG A 16 12.26 -9.44 -17.85
CA ARG A 16 11.05 -9.56 -17.00
C ARG A 16 11.14 -8.74 -15.71
N LEU A 17 12.33 -8.60 -15.13
CA LEU A 17 12.60 -7.75 -13.96
C LEU A 17 12.35 -6.26 -14.25
N GLY A 18 12.59 -5.80 -15.48
CA GLY A 18 12.45 -4.39 -15.85
C GLY A 18 11.08 -3.78 -15.55
N TYR A 19 10.00 -4.57 -15.62
CA TYR A 19 8.65 -4.08 -15.33
C TYR A 19 8.35 -4.05 -13.82
N SER A 20 8.74 -5.09 -13.08
CA SER A 20 8.49 -5.19 -11.63
C SER A 20 9.39 -4.24 -10.81
N LEU A 21 10.64 -4.06 -11.23
CA LEU A 21 11.59 -3.19 -10.52
C LEU A 21 11.21 -1.72 -10.71
N LEU A 22 10.81 -1.34 -11.92
CA LEU A 22 10.29 0.00 -12.23
C LEU A 22 9.02 0.32 -11.42
N GLN A 23 8.15 -0.68 -11.21
CA GLN A 23 6.94 -0.54 -10.39
C GLN A 23 7.24 -0.44 -8.90
N ALA A 24 8.16 -1.27 -8.38
CA ALA A 24 8.62 -1.17 -7.00
C ALA A 24 9.25 0.19 -6.72
N THR A 25 10.05 0.71 -7.67
CA THR A 25 10.56 2.07 -7.59
C THR A 25 9.44 3.09 -7.71
N LEU A 26 8.42 2.90 -8.55
CA LEU A 26 7.30 3.83 -8.67
C LEU A 26 6.48 3.92 -7.37
N PHE A 27 6.05 2.80 -6.80
CA PHE A 27 5.31 2.79 -5.53
C PHE A 27 6.18 3.24 -4.36
N GLY A 28 7.43 2.78 -4.31
CA GLY A 28 8.42 3.22 -3.32
C GLY A 28 8.70 4.72 -3.41
N VAL A 29 8.71 5.29 -4.62
CA VAL A 29 8.85 6.74 -4.85
C VAL A 29 7.57 7.47 -4.52
N ILE A 30 6.38 7.00 -4.90
CA ILE A 30 5.11 7.68 -4.58
C ILE A 30 4.89 7.71 -3.07
N LEU A 31 4.97 6.57 -2.38
CA LEU A 31 4.87 6.54 -0.92
C LEU A 31 6.05 7.25 -0.27
N GLY A 32 7.24 7.12 -0.85
CA GLY A 32 8.43 7.85 -0.41
C GLY A 32 8.23 9.35 -0.48
N LEU A 33 7.61 9.87 -1.54
CA LEU A 33 7.27 11.29 -1.71
C LEU A 33 6.20 11.72 -0.71
N LEU A 34 5.18 10.90 -0.46
CA LEU A 34 4.20 11.18 0.60
C LEU A 34 4.85 11.25 1.99
N VAL A 35 5.79 10.34 2.26
CA VAL A 35 6.60 10.32 3.49
C VAL A 35 7.59 11.50 3.54
N TYR A 36 8.10 11.94 2.39
CA TYR A 36 9.09 13.01 2.27
C TYR A 36 8.46 14.41 2.37
N TYR A 37 7.29 14.62 1.77
CA TYR A 37 6.54 15.88 1.73
C TYR A 37 5.60 16.08 2.93
N ARG A 38 5.92 15.47 4.08
CA ARG A 38 5.16 15.71 5.32
C ARG A 38 5.06 17.20 5.61
N VAL A 39 3.86 17.63 5.97
CA VAL A 39 3.56 19.03 6.30
C VAL A 39 4.38 19.41 7.55
N PRO A 40 5.25 20.44 7.48
CA PRO A 40 5.93 20.96 8.68
C PRO A 40 4.90 21.39 9.73
N ARG A 41 5.15 21.12 11.01
CA ARG A 41 4.20 21.48 12.10
C ARG A 41 3.84 22.97 12.10
N ALA A 42 4.81 23.84 11.79
CA ALA A 42 4.58 25.29 11.66
C ALA A 42 3.54 25.70 10.60
N ARG A 43 3.23 24.85 9.61
CA ARG A 43 2.27 25.15 8.53
C ARG A 43 0.89 24.54 8.75
N LEU A 44 0.63 23.86 9.87
CA LEU A 44 -0.70 23.31 10.15
C LEU A 44 -1.73 24.41 10.50
N SER A 45 -1.30 25.65 10.75
CA SER A 45 -2.19 26.78 11.06
C SER A 45 -2.44 27.75 9.89
N GLU A 46 -1.81 27.58 8.72
CA GLU A 46 -2.05 28.41 7.53
C GLU A 46 -2.64 27.57 6.40
N GLU A 47 -3.60 28.14 5.64
CA GLU A 47 -4.17 27.52 4.44
C GLU A 47 -3.04 27.04 3.51
N ALA A 48 -2.94 25.72 3.33
CA ALA A 48 -1.82 25.07 2.65
C ALA A 48 -1.69 25.50 1.16
N PRO A 49 -0.48 25.77 0.63
CA PRO A 49 -0.28 26.05 -0.80
C PRO A 49 0.02 24.77 -1.62
N PRO A 50 0.30 24.88 -2.94
CA PRO A 50 -0.52 24.45 -4.09
C PRO A 50 -0.57 22.92 -4.39
N LEU A 51 -0.04 22.05 -3.53
CA LEU A 51 -0.06 20.58 -3.73
C LEU A 51 -1.29 19.93 -3.05
N ALA A 52 -2.48 20.51 -3.25
CA ALA A 52 -3.74 20.05 -2.64
C ALA A 52 -4.02 18.54 -2.89
N LEU A 53 -3.56 18.00 -4.02
CA LEU A 53 -3.72 16.60 -4.40
C LEU A 53 -2.99 15.61 -3.46
N LEU A 54 -1.82 15.97 -2.91
CA LEU A 54 -1.03 15.08 -2.03
C LEU A 54 -1.26 15.37 -0.53
N ALA A 55 -1.86 16.51 -0.19
CA ALA A 55 -2.05 16.93 1.21
C ALA A 55 -2.91 15.93 2.00
N ARG A 56 -4.04 15.49 1.43
CA ARG A 56 -4.95 14.51 2.05
C ARG A 56 -4.32 13.12 2.28
N PRO A 57 -3.70 12.48 1.28
CA PRO A 57 -3.05 11.19 1.52
C PRO A 57 -1.85 11.29 2.46
N ALA A 58 -1.09 12.40 2.42
CA ALA A 58 0.01 12.64 3.34
C ALA A 58 -0.48 12.83 4.79
N SER A 59 -1.60 13.54 5.01
CA SER A 59 -2.17 13.71 6.35
C SER A 59 -2.71 12.40 6.92
N TRP A 60 -3.37 11.58 6.10
CA TRP A 60 -3.80 10.23 6.51
C TRP A 60 -2.60 9.36 6.90
N LEU A 61 -1.53 9.37 6.10
CA LEU A 61 -0.32 8.60 6.39
C LEU A 61 0.35 9.08 7.68
N GLN A 62 0.37 10.39 7.92
CA GLN A 62 0.88 10.98 9.15
C GLN A 62 0.03 10.60 10.36
N ALA A 63 -1.30 10.59 10.25
CA ALA A 63 -2.21 10.15 11.32
C ALA A 63 -1.95 8.67 11.70
N ALA A 64 -1.80 7.80 10.71
CA ALA A 64 -1.44 6.40 10.95
C ALA A 64 -0.05 6.27 11.61
N GLU A 65 0.92 7.07 11.18
CA GLU A 65 2.25 7.08 11.80
C GLU A 65 2.19 7.58 13.26
N ASN A 66 1.35 8.57 13.58
CA ASN A 66 1.13 9.07 14.93
C ASN A 66 0.57 7.97 15.87
N VAL A 67 -0.36 7.13 15.40
CA VAL A 67 -0.85 5.98 16.19
C VAL A 67 0.30 5.04 16.58
N THR A 68 1.21 4.78 15.63
CA THR A 68 2.39 3.93 15.89
C THR A 68 3.42 4.63 16.78
N TYR A 69 3.50 5.97 16.73
CA TYR A 69 4.31 6.76 17.65
C TYR A 69 3.78 6.63 19.07
N ASP A 70 2.48 6.79 19.29
CA ASP A 70 1.89 6.73 20.63
C ASP A 70 2.07 5.37 21.28
N TRP A 71 1.88 4.29 20.51
CA TRP A 71 2.19 2.93 20.97
C TRP A 71 3.66 2.79 21.40
N ARG A 72 4.61 3.30 20.60
CA ARG A 72 6.04 3.28 20.92
C ARG A 72 6.39 4.17 22.13
N ALA A 73 5.77 5.34 22.25
CA ALA A 73 5.94 6.26 23.37
C ALA A 73 5.47 5.65 24.69
N ARG A 74 4.32 4.97 24.70
CA ARG A 74 3.84 4.21 25.87
C ARG A 74 4.81 3.09 26.25
N SER A 75 5.34 2.39 25.27
CA SER A 75 6.33 1.32 25.51
C SER A 75 7.66 1.86 26.05
N LEU A 76 8.09 3.05 25.62
CA LEU A 76 9.26 3.73 26.16
C LEU A 76 9.00 4.15 27.61
N GLY A 77 7.86 4.79 27.89
CA GLY A 77 7.46 5.19 29.24
C GLY A 77 7.31 4.02 30.21
N ALA A 78 6.87 2.85 29.77
CA ALA A 78 6.81 1.66 30.62
C ALA A 78 8.20 1.16 31.10
N ARG A 79 9.28 1.61 30.45
CA ARG A 79 10.67 1.23 30.76
C ARG A 79 11.50 2.37 31.35
N GLY A 80 10.99 3.60 31.26
CA GLY A 80 11.69 4.79 31.73
C GLY A 80 11.70 4.88 33.25
N SER A 81 12.77 5.48 33.78
CA SER A 81 12.82 5.93 35.16
C SER A 81 12.33 7.36 35.24
N ARG A 82 11.43 7.65 36.18
CA ARG A 82 10.96 9.03 36.40
C ARG A 82 12.08 9.89 36.99
N SER A 83 12.30 11.07 36.43
CA SER A 83 13.22 12.05 37.00
C SER A 83 12.61 12.73 38.23
N ASP A 84 13.42 12.86 39.28
CA ASP A 84 13.07 13.59 40.52
C ASP A 84 13.71 14.98 40.59
N ARG A 85 14.39 15.42 39.51
CA ARG A 85 15.03 16.74 39.42
C ARG A 85 14.02 17.88 39.24
N VAL A 86 12.89 17.59 38.61
CA VAL A 86 11.81 18.55 38.38
C VAL A 86 10.57 18.07 39.12
N VAL A 87 10.00 18.95 39.95
CA VAL A 87 8.84 18.63 40.79
C VAL A 87 7.70 19.56 40.45
N VAL A 88 6.51 18.99 40.29
CA VAL A 88 5.29 19.77 40.07
C VAL A 88 4.68 20.14 41.43
N VAL A 89 4.52 21.42 41.70
CA VAL A 89 3.67 21.89 42.80
C VAL A 89 2.27 22.10 42.23
N ALA A 90 1.36 21.25 42.65
CA ALA A 90 0.05 21.06 42.04
C ALA A 90 -1.02 21.82 42.82
N LEU A 91 -1.59 22.83 42.20
CA LEU A 91 -2.82 23.44 42.68
C LEU A 91 -4.01 22.61 42.17
N ASP A 92 -4.33 21.53 42.88
CA ASP A 92 -5.38 20.56 42.55
C ASP A 92 -6.71 20.85 43.25
N ASP A 93 -7.75 20.06 42.92
CA ASP A 93 -9.10 20.23 43.47
C ASP A 93 -9.13 20.06 45.00
N GLU A 94 -8.26 19.20 45.55
CA GLU A 94 -8.11 18.96 46.98
C GLU A 94 -7.49 20.19 47.67
N THR A 95 -6.39 20.71 47.13
CA THR A 95 -5.78 21.97 47.60
C THR A 95 -6.79 23.12 47.63
N LEU A 96 -7.60 23.27 46.58
CA LEU A 96 -8.62 24.30 46.52
C LEU A 96 -9.82 24.03 47.43
N ALA A 97 -10.07 22.79 47.84
CA ALA A 97 -11.12 22.43 48.79
C ALA A 97 -10.67 22.70 50.24
N GLU A 98 -9.43 22.33 50.57
CA GLU A 98 -8.82 22.61 51.87
C GLU A 98 -8.68 24.12 52.10
N ALA A 99 -8.14 24.85 51.10
CA ALA A 99 -7.98 26.31 51.19
C ALA A 99 -9.29 27.08 51.39
N ARG A 100 -10.43 26.50 50.96
CA ARG A 100 -11.77 27.08 51.16
C ARG A 100 -12.32 26.90 52.58
N GLN A 101 -11.83 25.91 53.31
CA GLN A 101 -12.26 25.60 54.68
C GLN A 101 -11.37 26.27 55.73
N ASP A 102 -10.21 26.77 55.31
CA ASP A 102 -9.24 27.40 56.18
C ASP A 102 -9.57 28.86 56.50
N GLU A 103 -9.16 29.32 57.68
CA GLU A 103 -9.48 30.66 58.20
C GLU A 103 -8.50 31.76 57.74
N HIS A 104 -7.36 31.41 57.12
CA HIS A 104 -6.37 32.38 56.67
C HIS A 104 -6.91 33.24 55.51
N ALA A 105 -6.74 34.56 55.63
CA ALA A 105 -7.19 35.49 54.62
C ALA A 105 -6.41 35.33 53.30
N GLY A 106 -7.11 35.34 52.15
CA GLY A 106 -6.45 35.34 50.84
C GLY A 106 -6.47 34.04 50.06
N ILE A 107 -6.93 32.96 50.68
CA ILE A 107 -6.95 31.61 50.07
C ILE A 107 -8.35 30.99 49.96
N ASP A 108 -9.35 31.66 50.53
CA ASP A 108 -10.78 31.30 50.56
C ASP A 108 -11.41 31.25 49.16
N SER A 109 -10.86 32.01 48.21
CA SER A 109 -11.29 32.02 46.82
C SER A 109 -10.10 32.04 45.88
N TYR A 110 -10.17 31.23 44.83
CA TYR A 110 -9.19 31.22 43.74
C TYR A 110 -9.67 32.14 42.60
N PRO A 111 -8.80 32.94 41.96
CA PRO A 111 -7.35 33.04 42.14
C PRO A 111 -6.93 33.63 43.49
N TRP A 112 -5.91 33.02 44.13
CA TRP A 112 -5.30 33.54 45.36
C TRP A 112 -4.62 34.89 45.12
N SER A 113 -4.44 35.68 46.18
CA SER A 113 -3.74 36.97 46.05
C SER A 113 -2.30 36.80 45.57
N ARG A 114 -1.81 37.82 44.89
CA ARG A 114 -0.45 37.87 44.35
C ARG A 114 0.59 37.84 45.48
N GLU A 115 0.28 38.46 46.61
CA GLU A 115 1.07 38.37 47.84
C GLU A 115 1.25 36.91 48.31
N ILE A 116 0.18 36.11 48.34
CA ILE A 116 0.26 34.69 48.72
C ILE A 116 1.09 33.90 47.70
N LEU A 117 0.89 34.13 46.39
CA LEU A 117 1.69 33.48 45.34
C LEU A 117 3.18 33.85 45.41
N GLY A 118 3.49 35.10 45.74
CA GLY A 118 4.86 35.57 45.99
C GLY A 118 5.47 34.94 47.23
N GLY A 119 4.71 34.91 48.32
CA GLY A 119 5.09 34.26 49.58
C GLY A 119 5.37 32.77 49.40
N LEU A 120 4.52 32.06 48.66
CA LEU A 120 4.73 30.64 48.31
C LEU A 120 5.99 30.45 47.46
N THR A 121 6.19 31.31 46.46
CA THR A 121 7.40 31.28 45.61
C THR A 121 8.66 31.44 46.46
N LYS A 122 8.67 32.42 47.37
CA LYS A 122 9.76 32.64 48.31
C LYS A 122 9.95 31.45 49.26
N ARG A 123 8.86 30.91 49.83
CA ARG A 123 8.91 29.74 50.72
C ARG A 123 9.53 28.52 50.04
N LEU A 124 9.20 28.27 48.77
CA LEU A 124 9.81 27.19 47.97
C LEU A 124 11.32 27.40 47.80
N LEU A 125 11.75 28.63 47.53
CA LEU A 125 13.17 28.99 47.42
C LEU A 125 13.89 28.85 48.77
N ASP A 126 13.26 29.28 49.86
CA ASP A 126 13.78 29.14 51.23
C ASP A 126 13.86 27.67 51.69
N GLU A 127 13.04 26.78 51.10
CA GLU A 127 13.13 25.31 51.28
C GLU A 127 14.19 24.65 50.37
N GLY A 128 14.93 25.43 49.58
CA GLY A 128 16.05 24.96 48.76
C GLY A 128 15.75 24.76 47.28
N ALA A 129 14.61 25.22 46.76
CA ALA A 129 14.34 25.16 45.32
C ALA A 129 15.39 25.95 44.52
N GLU A 130 15.93 25.36 43.45
CA GLU A 130 16.90 26.06 42.60
C GLU A 130 16.23 27.15 41.75
N LEU A 131 15.00 26.89 41.30
CA LEU A 131 14.22 27.73 40.40
C LEU A 131 12.73 27.41 40.53
N VAL A 132 11.87 28.44 40.51
CA VAL A 132 10.40 28.30 40.50
C VAL A 132 9.81 28.80 39.18
N LEU A 133 9.13 27.92 38.47
CA LEU A 133 8.45 28.19 37.21
C LEU A 133 6.96 28.34 37.47
N LEU A 134 6.41 29.53 37.24
CA LEU A 134 5.01 29.84 37.50
C LEU A 134 4.20 29.70 36.21
N ASP A 135 3.52 28.57 36.06
CA ASP A 135 2.64 28.23 34.92
C ASP A 135 1.28 28.96 35.03
N LEU A 136 1.35 30.28 35.18
CA LEU A 136 0.21 31.19 35.30
C LEU A 136 0.56 32.49 34.56
N PRO A 137 -0.13 32.83 33.45
CA PRO A 137 0.31 33.91 32.55
C PRO A 137 0.03 35.32 33.09
N PHE A 138 -0.82 35.45 34.12
CA PHE A 138 -1.09 36.71 34.82
C PHE A 138 -1.50 37.87 33.89
N THR A 139 -2.42 37.57 32.97
CA THR A 139 -2.89 38.47 31.89
C THR A 139 -3.80 39.59 32.38
N GLU A 140 -4.37 39.44 33.57
CA GLU A 140 -5.23 40.43 34.23
C GLU A 140 -4.61 40.93 35.54
N ARG A 141 -4.98 42.16 35.93
CA ARG A 141 -4.58 42.71 37.23
C ARG A 141 -5.16 41.85 38.34
N SER A 142 -4.50 41.86 39.49
CA SER A 142 -5.08 41.26 40.69
C SER A 142 -6.52 41.78 40.90
N PRO A 143 -7.49 40.91 41.24
CA PRO A 143 -8.83 41.34 41.65
C PRO A 143 -8.81 42.29 42.86
N ARG A 144 -7.69 42.33 43.60
CA ARG A 144 -7.46 43.21 44.75
C ARG A 144 -6.73 44.50 44.39
N ALA A 145 -6.41 44.73 43.11
CA ALA A 145 -5.82 45.97 42.66
C ALA A 145 -6.84 47.13 42.84
N PRO A 146 -6.42 48.31 43.33
CA PRO A 146 -7.33 49.43 43.54
C PRO A 146 -7.97 49.88 42.22
N LEU A 147 -9.31 50.01 42.22
CA LEU A 147 -10.11 50.42 41.05
C LEU A 147 -9.80 51.86 40.58
N LEU A 148 -9.21 52.69 41.45
CA LEU A 148 -8.84 54.09 41.19
C LEU A 148 -7.40 54.37 41.66
N PRO A 149 -6.44 54.66 40.74
CA PRO A 149 -5.09 55.01 41.15
C PRO A 149 -5.04 56.44 41.75
N GLY A 150 -4.61 56.53 43.01
CA GLY A 150 -4.12 57.78 43.62
C GLY A 150 -4.77 58.24 44.92
N ALA A 151 -5.25 57.35 45.79
CA ALA A 151 -5.44 57.69 47.21
C ALA A 151 -4.10 57.53 47.96
N PRO A 152 -3.63 58.53 48.75
CA PRO A 152 -2.41 58.40 49.55
C PRO A 152 -2.49 57.19 50.48
N GLY A 153 -1.49 56.30 50.43
CA GLY A 153 -1.46 55.06 51.21
C GLY A 153 -2.10 53.83 50.56
N GLN A 154 -2.83 53.97 49.44
CA GLN A 154 -3.30 52.80 48.66
C GLN A 154 -2.27 52.27 47.66
N GLU A 155 -1.24 53.06 47.31
CA GLU A 155 -0.15 52.64 46.41
C GLU A 155 0.75 51.54 47.03
N GLU A 156 0.82 51.44 48.36
CA GLU A 156 1.55 50.39 49.09
C GLU A 156 0.78 49.06 49.17
N ARG A 157 -0.52 49.04 48.82
CA ARG A 157 -1.38 47.84 48.85
C ARG A 157 -1.70 47.26 47.46
N ASP A 158 -1.02 47.70 46.40
CA ASP A 158 -1.18 47.11 45.07
C ASP A 158 -0.56 45.70 45.04
N ASP A 159 -1.43 44.68 45.08
CA ASP A 159 -1.08 43.26 45.15
C ASP A 159 -0.10 42.84 44.03
N ASP A 160 -0.26 43.36 42.80
CA ASP A 160 0.66 43.08 41.70
C ASP A 160 2.07 43.68 41.94
N ARG A 161 2.16 44.84 42.61
CA ARG A 161 3.45 45.46 42.98
C ARG A 161 4.14 44.72 44.13
N VAL A 162 3.38 44.26 45.13
CA VAL A 162 3.90 43.45 46.25
C VAL A 162 4.48 42.13 45.72
N PHE A 163 3.75 41.46 44.82
CA PHE A 163 4.27 40.26 44.18
C PHE A 163 5.53 40.53 43.39
N ARG A 164 5.56 41.65 42.64
CA ARG A 164 6.77 42.03 41.91
C ARG A 164 7.97 42.25 42.84
N SER A 165 7.79 42.93 43.98
CA SER A 165 8.87 43.17 44.93
C SER A 165 9.39 41.88 45.54
N LEU A 166 8.51 40.92 45.86
CA LEU A 166 8.90 39.59 46.35
C LEU A 166 9.72 38.81 45.32
N LEU A 167 9.38 38.90 44.02
CA LEU A 167 10.19 38.31 42.95
C LEU A 167 11.53 39.04 42.76
N ASP A 168 11.59 40.35 43.03
CA ASP A 168 12.81 41.16 42.94
C ASP A 168 13.82 40.87 44.05
N GLU A 169 13.37 40.44 45.23
CA GLU A 169 14.26 40.02 46.33
C GLU A 169 15.17 38.85 45.92
N VAL A 170 14.71 37.99 45.00
CA VAL A 170 15.44 36.81 44.54
C VAL A 170 15.58 36.83 43.01
N PRO A 171 16.41 37.72 42.45
CA PRO A 171 16.46 37.93 41.01
C PRO A 171 16.90 36.67 40.28
N ARG A 172 16.28 36.40 39.12
CA ARG A 172 16.55 35.23 38.26
C ARG A 172 16.31 33.87 38.91
N LYS A 173 15.52 33.81 39.99
CA LYS A 173 15.08 32.55 40.63
C LYS A 173 13.62 32.18 40.33
N SER A 174 12.94 32.99 39.52
CA SER A 174 11.56 32.74 39.07
C SER A 174 11.39 33.00 37.58
N VAL A 175 10.54 32.19 36.92
CA VAL A 175 10.11 32.40 35.53
C VAL A 175 8.59 32.57 35.51
N LEU A 176 8.13 33.64 34.86
CA LEU A 176 6.72 33.93 34.62
C LEU A 176 6.28 33.34 33.27
N ALA A 177 5.09 32.75 33.24
CA ALA A 177 4.50 32.26 32.01
C ALA A 177 4.01 33.39 31.11
N PHE A 178 3.97 33.12 29.81
CA PHE A 178 3.09 33.81 28.87
C PHE A 178 2.49 32.78 27.90
N SER A 179 1.31 33.08 27.38
CA SER A 179 0.62 32.28 26.37
C SER A 179 0.62 33.02 25.04
N TRP A 180 0.36 32.29 23.97
CA TRP A 180 0.24 32.83 22.63
C TRP A 180 -0.78 32.06 21.80
N SER A 181 -1.31 32.71 20.77
CA SER A 181 -2.21 32.15 19.76
C SER A 181 -1.82 32.56 18.34
N ALA A 182 -2.12 31.68 17.38
CA ALA A 182 -1.99 31.94 15.95
C ALA A 182 -3.21 32.67 15.35
N ASP A 183 -4.32 32.77 16.10
CA ASP A 183 -5.53 33.45 15.66
C ASP A 183 -5.54 34.94 15.99
N ARG A 184 -6.26 35.74 15.19
CA ARG A 184 -6.41 37.19 15.42
C ARG A 184 -7.58 37.44 16.37
N GLY A 185 -7.30 37.66 17.64
CA GLY A 185 -8.28 38.23 18.58
C GLY A 185 -8.48 39.74 18.39
N VAL A 186 -9.68 40.22 18.72
CA VAL A 186 -10.00 41.65 18.75
C VAL A 186 -9.46 42.26 20.05
N PRO A 187 -8.61 43.30 20.01
CA PRO A 187 -8.13 43.95 21.23
C PRO A 187 -9.29 44.63 21.98
N PRO A 188 -9.33 44.58 23.33
CA PRO A 188 -10.33 45.33 24.10
C PRO A 188 -10.15 46.85 23.91
N GLY A 189 -11.28 47.56 23.89
CA GLY A 189 -11.37 48.99 23.57
C GLY A 189 -10.43 49.87 24.40
N SER A 190 -9.62 50.68 23.72
CA SER A 190 -8.64 51.56 24.34
C SER A 190 -9.25 52.89 24.80
N ARG A 191 -8.98 53.28 26.05
CA ARG A 191 -9.21 54.63 26.59
C ARG A 191 -8.42 55.68 25.77
N LEU A 192 -9.02 56.85 25.51
CA LEU A 192 -8.39 57.96 24.78
C LEU A 192 -7.44 58.76 25.71
N TRP A 193 -6.25 59.10 25.21
CA TRP A 193 -5.19 59.83 25.94
C TRP A 193 -4.78 61.08 25.16
N PRO A 194 -5.46 62.23 25.35
CA PRO A 194 -5.23 63.46 24.58
C PRO A 194 -3.93 64.21 24.90
N TYR A 195 -3.34 64.03 26.09
CA TYR A 195 -2.11 64.71 26.50
C TYR A 195 -0.99 63.72 26.81
N ARG A 196 0.26 64.19 26.82
CA ARG A 196 1.45 63.49 27.30
C ARG A 196 2.24 64.35 28.28
N VAL A 197 2.86 63.74 29.27
CA VAL A 197 3.72 64.40 30.26
C VAL A 197 5.14 63.83 30.23
N ARG A 198 6.15 64.70 30.23
CA ARG A 198 7.57 64.30 30.25
C ARG A 198 7.97 63.86 31.66
N LEU A 199 8.55 62.67 31.78
CA LEU A 199 8.98 62.06 33.05
C LEU A 199 10.51 61.99 33.20
N GLY A 200 11.26 62.39 32.17
CA GLY A 200 12.72 62.58 32.21
C GLY A 200 13.41 62.13 30.92
N THR A 201 14.75 62.17 30.93
CA THR A 201 15.60 61.66 29.84
C THR A 201 16.45 60.49 30.37
N SER A 202 16.62 59.45 29.57
CA SER A 202 17.51 58.31 29.86
C SER A 202 18.60 58.22 28.76
N PRO A 203 19.87 57.96 29.11
CA PRO A 203 20.97 57.88 28.13
C PRO A 203 20.73 56.82 27.05
N THR A 204 20.15 55.68 27.42
CA THR A 204 19.81 54.58 26.50
C THR A 204 18.36 54.14 26.62
N GLU A 205 17.84 53.51 25.57
CA GLU A 205 16.51 52.89 25.58
C GLU A 205 16.42 51.77 26.63
N ALA A 206 17.53 51.07 26.88
CA ALA A 206 17.62 50.03 27.91
C ALA A 206 17.42 50.59 29.33
N GLU A 207 17.99 51.75 29.64
CA GLU A 207 17.81 52.43 30.93
C GLU A 207 16.42 53.07 31.08
N ALA A 208 15.77 53.42 29.97
CA ALA A 208 14.41 53.94 29.96
C ALA A 208 13.36 52.88 30.37
N ARG A 209 13.67 51.57 30.23
CA ARG A 209 12.74 50.46 30.48
C ARG A 209 12.10 50.50 31.86
N GLY A 210 12.87 50.82 32.91
CA GLY A 210 12.35 50.89 34.28
C GLY A 210 11.29 51.98 34.47
N ARG A 211 11.41 53.12 33.77
CA ARG A 211 10.38 54.18 33.80
C ARG A 211 9.18 53.82 32.93
N VAL A 212 9.41 53.26 31.75
CA VAL A 212 8.34 52.76 30.86
C VAL A 212 7.46 51.74 31.57
N GLN A 213 8.07 50.78 32.28
CA GLN A 213 7.36 49.81 33.09
C GLN A 213 6.43 50.50 34.11
N LYS A 214 6.92 51.48 34.87
CA LYS A 214 6.11 52.21 35.86
C LYS A 214 4.91 52.93 35.21
N ILE A 215 5.09 53.53 34.03
CA ILE A 215 4.02 54.23 33.29
C ILE A 215 2.95 53.24 32.84
N LEU A 216 3.38 52.12 32.24
CA LEU A 216 2.49 51.07 31.77
C LEU A 216 1.77 50.38 32.94
N ALA A 217 2.45 50.26 34.09
CA ALA A 217 1.89 49.79 35.35
C ALA A 217 0.82 50.72 35.93
N ASP A 218 0.62 51.93 35.40
CA ASP A 218 -0.51 52.81 35.72
C ASP A 218 -1.62 52.73 34.66
N GLN A 219 -1.58 51.74 33.75
CA GLN A 219 -2.44 51.60 32.56
C GLN A 219 -2.40 52.80 31.60
N ARG A 220 -1.26 53.50 31.52
CA ARG A 220 -1.06 54.65 30.64
C ARG A 220 -0.13 54.27 29.49
N PRO A 221 -0.31 54.82 28.28
CA PRO A 221 0.64 54.60 27.20
C PRO A 221 1.95 55.33 27.52
N ALA A 222 3.09 54.64 27.34
CA ALA A 222 4.41 55.23 27.43
C ALA A 222 4.90 55.63 26.03
N PHE A 223 5.69 56.69 25.93
CA PHE A 223 6.31 57.11 24.68
C PHE A 223 7.81 57.38 24.88
N LEU A 224 8.63 56.90 23.97
CA LEU A 224 10.08 57.08 23.97
C LEU A 224 10.49 57.95 22.78
N LEU A 225 10.68 59.24 23.01
CA LEU A 225 11.02 60.19 21.96
C LEU A 225 12.54 60.41 21.89
N PRO A 226 13.14 60.51 20.69
CA PRO A 226 14.55 60.85 20.53
C PRO A 226 14.79 62.31 20.98
N GLY A 227 15.65 62.50 21.98
CA GLY A 227 16.07 63.81 22.52
C GLY A 227 17.55 64.10 22.25
N LYS A 228 17.99 65.34 22.54
CA LYS A 228 19.38 65.78 22.31
C LYS A 228 20.42 65.07 23.19
N ASP A 229 20.01 64.64 24.39
CA ASP A 229 20.87 64.03 25.42
C ASP A 229 20.42 62.60 25.80
N GLY A 230 19.82 61.87 24.86
CA GLY A 230 19.30 60.51 25.06
C GLY A 230 17.82 60.37 24.70
N VAL A 231 17.15 59.36 25.25
CA VAL A 231 15.74 59.06 25.00
C VAL A 231 14.87 59.75 26.04
N GLU A 232 13.95 60.61 25.63
CA GLU A 232 12.96 61.23 26.51
C GLU A 232 11.80 60.26 26.78
N VAL A 233 11.47 60.06 28.06
CA VAL A 233 10.38 59.18 28.49
C VAL A 233 9.15 60.02 28.81
N TRP A 234 8.03 59.70 28.16
CA TRP A 234 6.76 60.41 28.29
C TRP A 234 5.62 59.44 28.67
N ALA A 235 4.60 59.93 29.37
CA ALA A 235 3.40 59.17 29.75
C ALA A 235 2.12 59.84 29.22
N GLY A 236 1.16 59.05 28.74
CA GLY A 236 -0.16 59.55 28.34
C GLY A 236 -1.04 59.90 29.54
N VAL A 237 -1.72 61.04 29.45
CA VAL A 237 -2.61 61.58 30.49
C VAL A 237 -3.87 62.16 29.85
N ALA A 238 -5.00 62.07 30.57
CA ALA A 238 -6.31 62.49 30.06
C ALA A 238 -6.56 64.00 30.22
N SER A 239 -5.83 64.67 31.10
CA SER A 239 -5.86 66.12 31.29
C SER A 239 -4.52 66.65 31.79
N GLU A 240 -4.30 67.97 31.70
CA GLU A 240 -3.10 68.61 32.25
C GLU A 240 -2.99 68.47 33.78
N GLN A 241 -4.11 68.56 34.50
CA GLN A 241 -4.15 68.33 35.96
C GLN A 241 -3.70 66.91 36.31
N GLU A 242 -4.11 65.91 35.50
CA GLU A 242 -3.64 64.54 35.67
C GLU A 242 -2.15 64.40 35.35
N GLY A 243 -1.67 65.11 34.33
CA GLY A 243 -0.24 65.21 33.98
C GLY A 243 0.63 65.66 35.16
N GLN A 244 0.19 66.70 35.88
CA GLN A 244 0.89 67.20 37.06
C GLN A 244 0.97 66.15 38.17
N ARG A 245 -0.16 65.48 38.46
CA ARG A 245 -0.23 64.43 39.48
C ARG A 245 0.66 63.23 39.14
N VAL A 246 0.67 62.80 37.88
CA VAL A 246 1.48 61.65 37.41
C VAL A 246 2.97 61.96 37.49
N ALA A 247 3.39 63.17 37.12
CA ALA A 247 4.79 63.54 37.19
C ALA A 247 5.31 63.61 38.64
N LEU A 248 4.50 64.17 39.54
CA LEU A 248 4.79 64.19 40.99
C LEU A 248 4.91 62.76 41.56
N ALA A 249 3.98 61.87 41.23
CA ALA A 249 4.00 60.45 41.65
C ALA A 249 5.22 59.68 41.11
N GLN A 250 5.73 60.07 39.94
CA GLN A 250 6.93 59.50 39.33
C GLN A 250 8.23 60.22 39.75
N GLY A 251 8.17 61.09 40.77
CA GLY A 251 9.33 61.74 41.37
C GLY A 251 9.89 62.94 40.59
N VAL A 252 9.15 63.49 39.63
CA VAL A 252 9.52 64.72 38.90
C VAL A 252 9.24 65.92 39.81
N ARG A 253 10.29 66.60 40.26
CA ARG A 253 10.21 67.71 41.24
C ARG A 253 10.05 69.10 40.61
N GLU A 254 10.24 69.22 39.30
CA GLU A 254 10.03 70.44 38.52
C GLU A 254 8.64 70.45 37.87
N PRO A 255 8.06 71.63 37.52
CA PRO A 255 6.80 71.69 36.79
C PRO A 255 6.89 70.85 35.50
N PRO A 256 6.09 69.79 35.37
CA PRO A 256 6.30 68.81 34.32
C PRO A 256 5.85 69.34 32.97
N ARG A 257 6.63 69.06 31.92
CA ARG A 257 6.31 69.48 30.56
C ARG A 257 5.15 68.63 30.03
N ILE A 258 3.96 69.22 29.93
CA ILE A 258 2.76 68.58 29.39
C ILE A 258 2.50 69.12 27.98
N GLN A 259 2.14 68.24 27.06
CA GLN A 259 1.86 68.59 25.66
C GLN A 259 0.65 67.81 25.15
N GLU A 260 -0.10 68.38 24.21
CA GLU A 260 -1.09 67.61 23.43
C GLU A 260 -0.39 66.52 22.61
N ARG A 261 -0.97 65.33 22.60
CA ARG A 261 -0.47 64.18 21.85
C ARG A 261 -0.81 64.35 20.38
N ARG A 262 0.19 64.27 19.51
CA ARG A 262 0.00 64.22 18.05
C ARG A 262 -0.13 62.77 17.62
N ILE A 263 -0.89 62.51 16.56
CA ILE A 263 -1.04 61.16 15.99
C ILE A 263 0.33 60.61 15.53
N SER A 264 1.22 61.47 15.05
CA SER A 264 2.61 61.09 14.68
C SER A 264 3.45 60.58 15.85
N ASP A 265 3.08 60.90 17.09
CA ASP A 265 3.80 60.44 18.29
C ASP A 265 3.53 58.97 18.60
N ASP A 266 2.49 58.37 18.02
CA ASP A 266 2.15 56.95 18.24
C ASP A 266 3.19 56.00 17.67
N VAL A 267 4.04 56.47 16.76
CA VAL A 267 5.23 55.74 16.28
C VAL A 267 6.24 55.50 17.41
N TYR A 268 6.28 56.39 18.41
CA TYR A 268 7.16 56.30 19.57
C TYR A 268 6.48 55.65 20.77
N ARG A 269 5.25 55.15 20.62
CA ARG A 269 4.50 54.53 21.71
C ARG A 269 5.07 53.15 22.01
N VAL A 270 5.49 52.95 23.25
CA VAL A 270 5.81 51.62 23.78
C VAL A 270 4.59 51.12 24.54
N GLY A 271 3.97 50.05 24.04
CA GLY A 271 2.92 49.35 24.76
C GLY A 271 3.47 48.27 25.69
N PRO A 272 2.62 47.69 26.55
CA PRO A 272 2.99 46.55 27.41
C PRO A 272 3.56 45.38 26.62
N LEU A 273 3.03 45.12 25.43
CA LEU A 273 3.50 44.06 24.56
C LEU A 273 4.90 44.32 24.03
N GLU A 274 5.20 45.51 23.51
CA GLU A 274 6.53 45.85 23.01
C GLU A 274 7.59 45.78 24.12
N LEU A 275 7.26 46.29 25.32
CA LEU A 275 8.14 46.14 26.49
C LEU A 275 8.36 44.66 26.81
N PHE A 276 7.30 43.86 26.88
CA PHE A 276 7.39 42.43 27.15
C PHE A 276 8.28 41.70 26.14
N ILE A 277 8.08 41.93 24.83
CA ILE A 277 8.89 41.31 23.78
C ILE A 277 10.38 41.62 23.97
N SER A 278 10.72 42.88 24.29
CA SER A 278 12.11 43.28 24.53
C SER A 278 12.76 42.63 25.77
N LEU A 279 11.95 42.12 26.70
CA LEU A 279 12.40 41.42 27.91
C LEU A 279 12.45 39.90 27.70
N ALA A 280 11.57 39.36 26.86
CA ALA A 280 11.41 37.93 26.62
C ALA A 280 12.23 37.40 25.43
N GLU A 281 12.62 38.27 24.48
CA GLU A 281 13.29 37.84 23.25
C GLU A 281 14.64 37.14 23.51
N VAL A 282 14.94 36.16 22.66
CA VAL A 282 16.22 35.44 22.64
C VAL A 282 16.83 35.47 21.26
N LYS A 283 18.17 35.39 21.18
CA LYS A 283 18.90 35.28 19.93
C LYS A 283 19.36 33.84 19.73
N VAL A 284 19.19 33.33 18.51
CA VAL A 284 19.58 31.97 18.13
C VAL A 284 20.46 32.03 16.89
N GLU A 285 21.70 31.55 17.01
CA GLU A 285 22.62 31.44 15.90
C GLU A 285 22.30 30.20 15.06
N GLY A 286 22.40 30.31 13.73
CA GLY A 286 22.21 29.16 12.82
C GLY A 286 20.76 28.74 12.56
N LEU A 287 19.77 29.51 13.03
CA LEU A 287 18.34 29.27 12.79
C LEU A 287 17.70 30.46 12.06
N ASP A 288 16.95 30.17 11.00
CA ASP A 288 16.13 31.19 10.34
C ASP A 288 14.79 31.36 11.07
N ALA A 289 14.58 32.52 11.70
CA ALA A 289 13.35 32.84 12.41
C ALA A 289 12.09 32.80 11.53
N SER A 290 12.21 32.82 10.20
CA SER A 290 11.09 32.68 9.27
C SER A 290 10.51 31.26 9.22
N GLN A 291 11.27 30.25 9.66
CA GLN A 291 10.85 28.85 9.69
C GLN A 291 10.03 28.50 10.94
N LEU A 292 10.13 29.33 11.99
CA LEU A 292 9.41 29.17 13.25
C LEU A 292 7.92 29.48 13.08
N ALA A 293 7.09 28.85 13.91
CA ALA A 293 5.66 29.18 13.98
C ALA A 293 5.48 30.68 14.32
N GLU A 294 4.73 31.40 13.47
CA GLU A 294 4.48 32.83 13.64
C GLU A 294 3.28 33.05 14.56
N VAL A 295 3.55 33.67 15.70
CA VAL A 295 2.58 34.05 16.72
C VAL A 295 1.89 35.34 16.29
N ARG A 296 0.55 35.36 16.36
CA ARG A 296 -0.26 36.54 16.03
C ARG A 296 -0.78 37.27 17.25
N GLN A 297 -0.98 36.56 18.36
CA GLN A 297 -1.43 37.13 19.63
C GLN A 297 -0.57 36.58 20.78
N VAL A 298 -0.19 37.45 21.70
CA VAL A 298 0.58 37.12 22.90
C VAL A 298 -0.19 37.60 24.12
N GLU A 299 -0.44 36.71 25.07
CA GLU A 299 -0.98 37.06 26.38
C GLU A 299 0.16 37.02 27.39
N HIS A 300 0.66 38.21 27.71
CA HIS A 300 1.80 38.41 28.60
C HIS A 300 1.35 38.81 30.01
N PRO A 301 2.22 38.68 31.02
CA PRO A 301 1.95 39.22 32.35
C PRO A 301 1.60 40.71 32.31
N VAL A 302 0.68 41.14 33.18
CA VAL A 302 0.31 42.55 33.28
C VAL A 302 1.54 43.45 33.51
N ALA A 303 1.45 44.69 33.01
CA ALA A 303 2.57 45.63 33.02
C ALA A 303 3.31 45.80 34.37
N PRO A 304 2.65 45.79 35.56
CA PRO A 304 3.35 45.83 36.85
C PRO A 304 4.37 44.69 37.04
N LEU A 305 4.11 43.52 36.46
CA LEU A 305 4.96 42.33 36.59
C LEU A 305 6.12 42.31 35.58
N LEU A 306 6.13 43.19 34.58
CA LEU A 306 7.11 43.23 33.49
C LEU A 306 8.45 43.88 33.91
N GLY A 307 9.32 43.16 34.61
CA GLY A 307 10.66 43.64 34.97
C GLY A 307 11.81 42.80 34.43
N ALA A 308 13.04 43.33 34.58
CA ALA A 308 14.28 42.67 34.17
C ALA A 308 14.80 41.59 35.14
N ALA A 309 14.28 41.55 36.37
CA ALA A 309 14.67 40.53 37.35
C ALA A 309 13.91 39.20 37.16
N SER A 310 12.70 39.28 36.59
CA SER A 310 11.89 38.13 36.19
C SER A 310 12.22 37.73 34.75
N LEU A 311 12.14 36.44 34.47
CA LEU A 311 12.27 35.89 33.11
C LEU A 311 10.91 35.39 32.63
N TYR A 312 10.76 35.29 31.31
CA TYR A 312 9.47 34.99 30.67
C TYR A 312 9.59 33.80 29.74
N GLY A 313 8.68 32.83 29.84
CA GLY A 313 8.70 31.64 29.01
C GLY A 313 7.32 31.21 28.55
N ALA A 314 7.21 30.77 27.29
CA ALA A 314 5.95 30.34 26.72
C ALA A 314 5.46 29.03 27.34
N ILE A 315 4.16 28.94 27.58
CA ILE A 315 3.49 27.73 28.11
C ILE A 315 2.49 27.11 27.12
N THR A 316 2.28 27.73 25.95
CA THR A 316 1.36 27.19 24.93
C THR A 316 1.88 25.87 24.35
N LEU A 317 1.05 24.84 24.41
CA LEU A 317 1.31 23.51 23.88
C LEU A 317 0.29 23.17 22.78
N PRO A 318 0.58 23.49 21.50
CA PRO A 318 -0.32 23.17 20.42
C PRO A 318 -0.41 21.65 20.21
N ALA A 319 -1.62 21.15 20.06
CA ALA A 319 -1.87 19.76 19.73
C ALA A 319 -1.59 19.47 18.25
N ASP A 320 -1.22 18.22 17.94
CA ASP A 320 -1.26 17.72 16.57
C ASP A 320 -2.73 17.70 16.06
N PRO A 321 -3.00 17.54 14.74
CA PRO A 321 -4.37 17.58 14.20
C PRO A 321 -5.34 16.53 14.77
N ASP A 322 -4.84 15.52 15.47
CA ASP A 322 -5.61 14.51 16.19
C ASP A 322 -5.92 14.90 17.65
N GLY A 323 -5.58 16.12 18.07
CA GLY A 323 -5.81 16.64 19.42
C GLY A 323 -4.77 16.20 20.45
N VAL A 324 -3.74 15.43 20.06
CA VAL A 324 -2.73 14.91 21.00
C VAL A 324 -1.45 15.76 20.97
N VAL A 325 -0.96 16.13 22.15
CA VAL A 325 0.29 16.87 22.34
C VAL A 325 1.46 15.90 22.44
N ARG A 326 2.37 15.95 21.45
CA ARG A 326 3.56 15.09 21.37
C ARG A 326 4.88 15.86 21.45
N ALA A 327 4.82 17.18 21.35
CA ALA A 327 5.97 18.06 21.20
C ALA A 327 5.77 19.40 21.90
N VAL A 328 6.89 20.07 22.21
CA VAL A 328 6.91 21.42 22.76
C VAL A 328 7.54 22.39 21.75
N PRO A 329 6.91 23.53 21.45
CA PRO A 329 7.53 24.61 20.69
C PRO A 329 8.49 25.37 21.61
N HIS A 330 9.79 25.10 21.50
CA HIS A 330 10.79 25.79 22.32
C HIS A 330 11.08 27.20 21.85
N LEU A 331 10.89 27.46 20.56
CA LEU A 331 11.10 28.75 19.92
C LEU A 331 9.92 29.06 19.01
N VAL A 332 9.38 30.26 19.13
CA VAL A 332 8.33 30.79 18.25
C VAL A 332 8.73 32.17 17.75
N SER A 333 8.24 32.57 16.57
CA SER A 333 8.49 33.90 16.04
C SER A 333 7.31 34.82 16.31
N TYR A 334 7.57 36.06 16.70
CA TYR A 334 6.57 37.12 16.78
C TYR A 334 7.00 38.25 15.84
N ARG A 335 6.08 38.69 14.97
CA ARG A 335 6.33 39.83 14.09
C ARG A 335 5.79 41.09 14.74
N SER A 336 6.68 42.04 15.05
CA SER A 336 6.28 43.34 15.58
C SER A 336 5.60 44.19 14.51
N ARG A 337 4.98 45.30 14.93
CA ARG A 337 4.34 46.27 14.03
C ARG A 337 5.32 46.86 13.01
N ASP A 338 6.58 46.98 13.39
CA ASP A 338 7.66 47.52 12.54
C ASP A 338 8.17 46.50 11.51
N GLY A 339 7.62 45.28 11.52
CA GLY A 339 7.99 44.20 10.61
C GLY A 339 9.17 43.36 11.09
N ASN A 340 9.80 43.72 12.21
CA ASN A 340 10.89 42.95 12.80
C ASN A 340 10.39 41.63 13.38
N ARG A 341 11.16 40.55 13.18
CA ARG A 341 10.88 39.24 13.78
C ARG A 341 11.66 39.09 15.08
N HIS A 342 10.94 38.79 16.14
CA HIS A 342 11.48 38.48 17.47
C HIS A 342 11.29 36.99 17.74
N VAL A 343 12.26 36.35 18.38
CA VAL A 343 12.16 34.93 18.76
C VAL A 343 11.88 34.84 20.25
N LEU A 344 10.83 34.12 20.62
CA LEU A 344 10.40 33.97 22.01
C LEU A 344 10.62 32.53 22.48
N PRO A 345 11.20 32.33 23.68
CA PRO A 345 11.50 31.00 24.20
C PRO A 345 10.33 30.40 25.00
N SER A 346 10.26 29.08 25.01
CA SER A 346 9.41 28.34 25.96
C SER A 346 9.93 28.40 27.39
N MET A 347 9.05 28.19 28.37
CA MET A 347 9.41 28.12 29.78
C MET A 347 10.48 27.06 30.10
N PRO A 348 10.41 25.80 29.60
CA PRO A 348 11.49 24.82 29.79
C PRO A 348 12.84 25.28 29.23
N LEU A 349 12.85 25.97 28.09
CA LEU A 349 14.09 26.48 27.48
C LEU A 349 14.73 27.57 28.35
N VAL A 350 13.92 28.51 28.86
CA VAL A 350 14.41 29.57 29.76
C VAL A 350 15.00 28.99 31.04
N ALA A 351 14.36 27.97 31.62
CA ALA A 351 14.88 27.26 32.77
C ALA A 351 16.23 26.58 32.48
N ALA A 352 16.36 25.94 31.31
CA ALA A 352 17.63 25.35 30.87
C ALA A 352 18.73 26.41 30.63
N MET A 353 18.38 27.56 30.05
CA MET A 353 19.30 28.69 29.85
C MET A 353 19.84 29.23 31.17
N LEU A 354 18.98 29.35 32.18
CA LEU A 354 19.37 29.73 33.55
C LEU A 354 20.32 28.71 34.17
N GLN A 355 19.99 27.42 34.04
CA GLN A 355 20.81 26.32 34.55
C GLN A 355 22.17 26.24 33.85
N ALA A 356 22.25 26.61 32.57
CA ALA A 356 23.49 26.73 31.82
C ALA A 356 24.20 28.09 32.02
N ASN A 357 23.59 29.03 32.76
CA ASN A 357 24.03 30.41 32.94
C ASN A 357 24.43 31.10 31.63
N THR A 358 23.61 30.92 30.58
CA THR A 358 23.88 31.45 29.24
C THR A 358 22.64 32.09 28.63
N ARG A 359 22.87 33.03 27.72
CA ARG A 359 21.83 33.59 26.83
C ARG A 359 22.08 33.24 25.37
N GLU A 360 23.16 32.52 25.10
CA GLU A 360 23.55 32.13 23.76
C GLU A 360 22.91 30.79 23.41
N LEU A 361 22.16 30.79 22.31
CA LEU A 361 21.53 29.62 21.74
C LEU A 361 22.11 29.40 20.35
N ARG A 362 22.46 28.16 20.03
CA ARG A 362 22.97 27.77 18.72
C ARG A 362 22.18 26.61 18.17
N TYR A 363 21.71 26.72 16.94
CA TYR A 363 21.07 25.64 16.21
C TYR A 363 22.03 25.06 15.17
N ALA A 364 22.27 23.75 15.24
CA ALA A 364 23.07 23.04 14.25
C ALA A 364 22.70 21.56 14.22
N ASP A 365 22.73 20.96 13.03
CA ASP A 365 22.54 19.51 12.82
C ASP A 365 21.25 18.94 13.45
N GLY A 366 20.14 19.70 13.40
CA GLY A 366 18.86 19.27 13.97
C GLY A 366 18.80 19.30 15.50
N ARG A 367 19.73 20.02 16.15
CA ARG A 367 19.78 20.18 17.60
C ARG A 367 19.91 21.65 17.98
N LEU A 368 19.21 22.02 19.05
CA LEU A 368 19.39 23.29 19.75
C LEU A 368 20.38 23.07 20.90
N TYR A 369 21.45 23.87 20.91
CA TYR A 369 22.46 23.88 21.96
C TYR A 369 22.20 25.08 22.87
N VAL A 370 22.17 24.84 24.18
CA VAL A 370 21.97 25.85 25.24
C VAL A 370 23.31 26.00 25.95
N GLY A 371 24.11 26.95 25.49
CA GLY A 371 25.54 27.03 25.83
C GLY A 371 26.26 25.71 25.52
N GLU A 372 27.18 25.32 26.40
CA GLU A 372 27.94 24.05 26.32
C GLU A 372 27.33 22.93 27.15
N ARG A 373 26.32 23.24 27.99
CA ARG A 373 25.83 22.33 29.03
C ARG A 373 24.72 21.39 28.56
N PHE A 374 23.79 21.90 27.77
CA PHE A 374 22.61 21.14 27.34
C PHE A 374 22.41 21.19 25.84
N SER A 375 21.85 20.13 25.28
CA SER A 375 21.41 20.10 23.88
C SER A 375 20.13 19.31 23.71
N LEU A 376 19.28 19.73 22.78
CA LEU A 376 17.99 19.11 22.55
C LEU A 376 17.76 18.89 21.05
N PRO A 377 17.36 17.69 20.61
CA PRO A 377 16.83 17.49 19.27
C PRO A 377 15.62 18.40 19.01
N MET A 378 15.71 19.23 17.97
CA MET A 378 14.67 20.20 17.62
C MET A 378 14.62 20.35 16.11
N ASP A 379 13.41 20.36 15.55
CA ASP A 379 13.24 20.65 14.13
C ASP A 379 13.43 22.14 13.83
N GLU A 380 13.61 22.47 12.55
CA GLU A 380 13.77 23.85 12.07
C GLU A 380 12.56 24.75 12.37
N SER A 381 11.40 24.15 12.67
CA SER A 381 10.20 24.89 13.10
C SER A 381 10.16 25.23 14.59
N GLY A 382 11.19 24.86 15.36
CA GLY A 382 11.31 25.15 16.79
C GLY A 382 10.67 24.11 17.71
N TYR A 383 10.23 22.97 17.19
CA TYR A 383 9.57 21.92 17.97
C TYR A 383 10.53 20.80 18.38
N SER A 384 10.43 20.34 19.62
CA SER A 384 11.07 19.11 20.09
C SER A 384 10.02 18.05 20.42
N LEU A 385 10.27 16.80 20.06
CA LEU A 385 9.40 15.69 20.49
C LEU A 385 9.71 15.34 21.94
N ILE A 386 8.66 15.12 22.72
CA ILE A 386 8.79 14.79 24.14
C ILE A 386 9.10 13.30 24.27
N ARG A 387 10.25 12.97 24.87
CA ARG A 387 10.47 11.67 25.51
C ARG A 387 9.60 11.60 26.76
N TRP A 388 8.78 10.56 26.86
CA TRP A 388 7.87 10.34 27.98
C TRP A 388 8.46 9.25 28.89
N ASP A 389 8.81 9.59 30.13
CA ASP A 389 9.50 8.66 31.04
C ASP A 389 8.59 7.69 31.78
N ALA A 390 7.28 7.91 31.80
CA ALA A 390 6.33 7.01 32.42
C ALA A 390 4.92 7.13 31.83
N ALA A 391 4.15 6.04 31.88
CA ALA A 391 2.70 6.12 31.69
C ALA A 391 2.06 6.97 32.80
N GLU A 392 0.96 7.65 32.47
CA GLU A 392 0.14 8.36 33.45
C GLU A 392 -0.58 7.33 34.33
N VAL A 393 0.07 6.91 35.42
CA VAL A 393 -0.52 5.97 36.38
C VAL A 393 -1.45 6.76 37.31
N GLY A 394 -2.73 6.82 36.93
CA GLY A 394 -3.84 7.32 37.76
C GLY A 394 -4.17 8.80 37.58
N ARG A 395 -5.15 9.27 38.35
CA ARG A 395 -5.62 10.67 38.44
C ARG A 395 -4.58 11.57 39.14
N GLY A 396 -3.38 11.71 38.60
CA GLY A 396 -2.28 12.40 39.26
C GLY A 396 -1.87 13.69 38.56
N SER A 397 -1.78 14.79 39.31
CA SER A 397 -1.29 16.10 38.87
C SER A 397 0.19 16.14 38.42
N ARG A 398 0.91 15.03 38.56
CA ARG A 398 2.34 14.89 38.22
C ARG A 398 2.64 14.50 36.78
N GLY A 399 1.69 13.95 36.02
CA GLY A 399 1.97 13.37 34.70
C GLY A 399 3.10 12.33 34.72
N SER A 400 4.16 12.55 33.95
CA SER A 400 5.30 11.61 33.81
C SER A 400 6.47 11.83 34.77
N VAL A 401 6.51 12.94 35.51
CA VAL A 401 7.60 13.20 36.48
C VAL A 401 7.44 12.36 37.75
N ALA A 402 8.52 12.22 38.53
CA ALA A 402 8.52 11.35 39.70
C ALA A 402 7.54 11.83 40.78
N ARG A 403 7.51 13.15 41.01
CA ARG A 403 6.83 13.75 42.15
C ARG A 403 5.94 14.92 41.76
N ALA A 404 4.77 14.98 42.41
CA ALA A 404 4.03 16.21 42.60
C ALA A 404 3.78 16.43 44.09
N ILE A 405 3.73 17.69 44.50
CA ILE A 405 3.41 18.12 45.86
C ILE A 405 2.12 18.93 45.77
N PRO A 406 1.08 18.60 46.53
CA PRO A 406 -0.09 19.47 46.64
C PRO A 406 0.34 20.85 47.13
N ALA A 407 -0.10 21.91 46.45
CA ALA A 407 0.25 23.28 46.83
C ALA A 407 -0.25 23.63 48.23
N TRP A 408 -1.26 22.90 48.74
CA TRP A 408 -1.71 22.95 50.12
C TRP A 408 -0.59 22.72 51.15
N ASN A 409 0.29 21.74 50.92
CA ASN A 409 1.36 21.44 51.87
C ASN A 409 2.38 22.57 51.95
N VAL A 410 2.64 23.24 50.82
CA VAL A 410 3.50 24.42 50.75
C VAL A 410 2.84 25.62 51.46
N LEU A 411 1.53 25.79 51.30
CA LEU A 411 0.75 26.80 52.03
C LEU A 411 0.81 26.60 53.55
N LEU A 412 0.66 25.37 54.03
CA LEU A 412 0.75 25.06 55.46
C LEU A 412 2.10 25.47 56.06
N ASN A 413 3.19 25.21 55.33
CA ASN A 413 4.53 25.65 55.75
C ASN A 413 4.68 27.18 55.67
N PHE A 414 4.12 27.81 54.64
CA PHE A 414 4.14 29.27 54.49
C PHE A 414 3.46 29.95 55.69
N PHE A 415 2.25 29.52 56.06
CA PHE A 415 1.53 30.08 57.21
C PHE A 415 2.22 29.77 58.53
N ALA A 416 2.61 28.51 58.76
CA ALA A 416 3.31 28.13 59.99
C ALA A 416 4.55 29.01 60.22
N VAL A 417 5.38 29.20 59.20
CA VAL A 417 6.58 30.03 59.31
C VAL A 417 6.24 31.50 59.53
N SER A 418 5.18 32.02 58.87
CA SER A 418 4.72 33.39 59.09
C SER A 418 4.21 33.64 60.52
N GLU A 419 3.70 32.60 61.19
CA GLU A 419 3.26 32.61 62.58
C GLU A 419 4.39 32.30 63.58
N GLY A 420 5.63 32.09 63.10
CA GLY A 420 6.78 31.72 63.94
C GLY A 420 6.80 30.25 64.37
N VAL A 421 5.98 29.41 63.76
CA VAL A 421 5.90 27.95 63.97
C VAL A 421 6.81 27.24 62.96
N PRO A 422 7.53 26.18 63.34
CA PRO A 422 8.34 25.41 62.39
C PRO A 422 7.48 24.79 61.26
N PRO A 423 8.06 24.57 60.07
CA PRO A 423 7.37 23.91 58.95
C PRO A 423 6.70 22.60 59.37
N ARG A 424 5.45 22.40 58.94
CA ARG A 424 4.63 21.23 59.32
C ARG A 424 4.99 19.98 58.54
N ALA A 425 5.57 20.11 57.35
CA ALA A 425 5.99 19.00 56.50
C ALA A 425 7.35 19.27 55.84
N ALA A 426 8.20 18.24 55.76
CA ALA A 426 9.39 18.28 54.92
C ALA A 426 9.01 17.88 53.49
N HIS A 427 9.23 18.78 52.54
CA HIS A 427 8.89 18.52 51.15
C HIS A 427 10.03 17.88 50.35
N ASP A 428 11.27 17.87 50.85
CA ASP A 428 12.44 17.43 50.08
C ASP A 428 12.53 18.17 48.73
N ILE A 429 12.62 19.50 48.75
CA ILE A 429 12.66 20.37 47.55
C ILE A 429 14.10 20.82 47.23
N ASP A 430 15.03 20.59 48.15
CA ASP A 430 16.41 21.04 48.04
C ASP A 430 17.06 20.57 46.72
N GLY A 431 17.67 21.51 46.00
CA GLY A 431 18.32 21.25 44.70
C GLY A 431 17.39 20.97 43.52
N ARG A 432 16.08 21.10 43.67
CA ARG A 432 15.09 20.75 42.62
C ARG A 432 14.54 21.98 41.92
N LEU A 433 14.12 21.79 40.67
CA LEU A 433 13.39 22.79 39.90
C LEU A 433 11.89 22.59 40.08
N ILE A 434 11.16 23.66 40.38
CA ILE A 434 9.73 23.59 40.68
C ILE A 434 8.93 24.12 39.50
N VAL A 435 7.90 23.37 39.09
CA VAL A 435 6.84 23.86 38.20
C VAL A 435 5.57 24.01 39.03
N PHE A 436 5.21 25.25 39.36
CA PHE A 436 3.97 25.58 40.06
C PHE A 436 2.87 25.74 39.01
N SER A 437 1.88 24.84 39.02
CA SER A 437 0.86 24.78 37.97
C SER A 437 -0.54 24.55 38.55
N ASN A 438 -1.54 25.11 37.88
CA ASN A 438 -2.93 24.85 38.18
C ASN A 438 -3.37 23.53 37.54
N THR A 439 -3.54 22.51 38.37
CA THR A 439 -3.93 21.16 37.97
C THR A 439 -5.36 20.82 38.40
N SER A 440 -6.17 21.81 38.77
CA SER A 440 -7.58 21.64 39.15
C SER A 440 -8.45 21.34 37.93
N ARG A 441 -9.51 20.54 38.08
CA ARG A 441 -10.44 20.19 36.99
C ARG A 441 -11.16 21.39 36.41
N ARG A 442 -11.38 22.43 37.22
CA ARG A 442 -12.02 23.68 36.80
C ARG A 442 -11.16 24.54 35.89
N ALA A 443 -9.84 24.35 35.89
CA ALA A 443 -8.92 25.16 35.09
C ALA A 443 -8.97 24.85 33.57
N MET A 444 -9.68 23.79 33.15
CA MET A 444 -9.87 23.40 31.73
C MET A 444 -8.57 23.19 30.91
N ASN A 445 -7.39 23.13 31.55
CA ASN A 445 -6.07 23.05 30.91
C ASN A 445 -5.48 21.63 30.90
N PHE A 446 -6.32 20.63 30.63
CA PHE A 446 -5.87 19.25 30.47
C PHE A 446 -5.60 18.95 29.00
N LEU A 447 -4.48 18.26 28.75
CA LEU A 447 -4.02 17.93 27.41
C LEU A 447 -4.11 16.42 27.21
N HIS A 448 -4.52 16.03 26.01
CA HIS A 448 -4.37 14.65 25.56
C HIS A 448 -2.91 14.42 25.17
N THR A 449 -2.27 13.42 25.75
CA THR A 449 -0.88 13.05 25.48
C THR A 449 -0.79 11.56 25.12
N PRO A 450 0.32 11.09 24.54
CA PRO A 450 0.52 9.66 24.29
C PRO A 450 0.40 8.78 25.55
N ILE A 451 0.70 9.34 26.72
CA ILE A 451 0.72 8.61 28.00
C ILE A 451 -0.58 8.71 28.81
N GLY A 452 -1.50 9.60 28.44
CA GLY A 452 -2.80 9.75 29.08
C GLY A 452 -3.62 10.95 28.57
N GLU A 453 -4.93 10.91 28.79
CA GLU A 453 -5.87 11.90 28.23
C GLU A 453 -6.06 13.15 29.10
N HIS A 454 -5.60 13.12 30.35
CA HIS A 454 -5.85 14.17 31.33
C HIS A 454 -4.54 14.64 31.98
N THR A 455 -3.55 14.94 31.15
CA THR A 455 -2.25 15.42 31.63
C THR A 455 -2.27 16.95 31.75
N PRO A 456 -1.97 17.55 32.92
CA PRO A 456 -1.91 19.01 33.06
C PRO A 456 -0.77 19.64 32.25
N THR A 457 -0.98 20.86 31.75
CA THR A 457 0.05 21.65 31.02
C THR A 457 1.38 21.69 31.75
N GLY A 458 1.39 22.04 33.04
CA GLY A 458 2.61 22.11 33.84
C GLY A 458 3.36 20.78 33.94
N ALA A 459 2.67 19.64 33.93
CA ALA A 459 3.31 18.34 33.94
C ALA A 459 3.99 18.02 32.60
N VAL A 460 3.40 18.45 31.48
CA VAL A 460 4.01 18.32 30.15
C VAL A 460 5.25 19.22 30.02
N LEU A 461 5.17 20.46 30.52
CA LEU A 461 6.31 21.38 30.58
C LEU A 461 7.42 20.86 31.49
N ALA A 462 7.07 20.27 32.64
CA ALA A 462 8.02 19.62 33.54
C ALA A 462 8.77 18.47 32.86
N GLN A 463 8.06 17.60 32.13
CA GLN A 463 8.70 16.51 31.38
C GLN A 463 9.60 17.04 30.25
N SER A 464 9.16 18.09 29.55
CA SER A 464 10.00 18.76 28.54
C SER A 464 11.28 19.34 29.14
N LEU A 465 11.19 19.92 30.34
CA LEU A 465 12.36 20.42 31.09
C LEU A 465 13.30 19.27 31.50
N VAL A 466 12.76 18.14 31.96
CA VAL A 466 13.57 16.94 32.25
C VAL A 466 14.37 16.52 31.01
N ASN A 467 13.72 16.42 29.85
CA ASN A 467 14.38 16.03 28.59
C ASN A 467 15.51 17.01 28.21
N LEU A 468 15.28 18.31 28.38
CA LEU A 468 16.28 19.36 28.15
C LEU A 468 17.49 19.23 29.09
N LEU A 469 17.24 19.10 30.40
CA LEU A 469 18.29 19.01 31.42
C LEU A 469 19.13 17.73 31.29
N GLN A 470 18.53 16.65 30.77
CA GLN A 470 19.22 15.39 30.49
C GLN A 470 19.87 15.38 29.10
N SER A 471 19.58 16.36 28.23
CA SER A 471 19.94 16.34 26.81
C SER A 471 19.46 15.09 26.05
N GLU A 472 18.37 14.48 26.55
CA GLU A 472 17.78 13.24 26.05
C GLU A 472 16.34 13.51 25.62
N SER A 473 16.09 13.51 24.31
CA SER A 473 14.75 13.65 23.77
C SER A 473 14.58 12.83 22.50
N LEU A 474 13.33 12.62 22.09
CA LEU A 474 13.03 11.93 20.85
C LEU A 474 13.44 12.79 19.64
N SER A 475 14.07 12.15 18.67
CA SER A 475 14.43 12.75 17.39
C SER A 475 13.69 12.03 16.27
N ARG A 476 13.32 12.74 15.19
CA ARG A 476 12.76 12.13 13.99
C ARG A 476 13.90 11.82 13.02
N ALA A 477 13.86 10.64 12.39
CA ALA A 477 14.80 10.29 11.33
C ALA A 477 14.72 11.30 10.18
N THR A 478 15.85 11.59 9.55
CA THR A 478 15.88 12.54 8.43
C THR A 478 15.04 12.02 7.26
N ARG A 479 14.51 12.93 6.44
CA ARG A 479 13.65 12.59 5.30
C ARG A 479 14.29 11.59 4.33
N ARG A 480 15.63 11.59 4.23
CA ARG A 480 16.40 10.65 3.39
C ARG A 480 16.34 9.22 3.92
N TRP A 481 16.45 9.03 5.24
CA TRP A 481 16.34 7.70 5.85
C TRP A 481 14.94 7.11 5.67
N ASP A 482 13.92 7.89 5.95
CA ASP A 482 12.53 7.47 5.77
C ASP A 482 12.22 7.07 4.30
N LEU A 483 12.72 7.85 3.34
CA LEU A 483 12.62 7.53 1.91
C LEU A 483 13.36 6.23 1.57
N GLY A 484 14.61 6.10 2.02
CA GLY A 484 15.46 4.93 1.76
C GLY A 484 14.86 3.64 2.30
N LEU A 485 14.30 3.68 3.51
CA LEU A 485 13.60 2.54 4.12
C LEU A 485 12.31 2.20 3.38
N THR A 486 11.56 3.22 2.94
CA THR A 486 10.33 3.02 2.15
C THR A 486 10.62 2.32 0.83
N LEU A 487 11.66 2.79 0.11
CA LEU A 487 12.09 2.18 -1.14
C LEU A 487 12.67 0.77 -0.92
N GLY A 488 13.51 0.60 0.10
CA GLY A 488 14.10 -0.70 0.44
C GLY A 488 13.03 -1.76 0.73
N MET A 489 12.00 -1.40 1.51
CA MET A 489 10.88 -2.29 1.82
C MET A 489 9.98 -2.56 0.60
N ALA A 490 9.79 -1.58 -0.29
CA ALA A 490 9.09 -1.81 -1.57
C ALA A 490 9.85 -2.83 -2.45
N LEU A 491 11.17 -2.67 -2.58
CA LEU A 491 12.03 -3.59 -3.33
C LEU A 491 12.02 -5.00 -2.71
N LEU A 492 12.02 -5.11 -1.38
CA LEU A 492 11.92 -6.40 -0.69
C LEU A 492 10.57 -7.07 -0.95
N GLY A 493 9.46 -6.32 -0.91
CA GLY A 493 8.14 -6.82 -1.27
C GLY A 493 8.06 -7.32 -2.72
N ALA A 494 8.66 -6.58 -3.67
CA ALA A 494 8.78 -7.01 -5.06
C ALA A 494 9.62 -8.28 -5.20
N PHE A 495 10.76 -8.36 -4.49
CA PHE A 495 11.63 -9.51 -4.51
C PHE A 495 10.90 -10.78 -4.04
N VAL A 496 10.19 -10.71 -2.91
CA VAL A 496 9.40 -11.83 -2.41
C VAL A 496 8.30 -12.19 -3.44
N ALA A 497 7.56 -11.23 -3.97
CA ALA A 497 6.53 -11.48 -5.00
C ALA A 497 7.08 -12.14 -6.28
N LEU A 498 8.30 -11.81 -6.70
CA LEU A 498 8.92 -12.42 -7.88
C LEU A 498 9.36 -13.87 -7.63
N THR A 499 9.78 -14.20 -6.40
CA THR A 499 10.04 -15.59 -6.03
C THR A 499 8.75 -16.43 -5.99
N VAL A 500 7.64 -15.82 -5.56
CA VAL A 500 6.30 -16.44 -5.49
C VAL A 500 5.79 -16.87 -6.87
N ASN A 501 6.00 -16.06 -7.91
CA ASN A 501 5.50 -16.35 -9.27
C ASN A 501 6.08 -17.64 -9.88
N ARG A 502 7.22 -18.14 -9.37
CA ARG A 502 7.77 -19.44 -9.81
C ARG A 502 7.24 -20.63 -9.03
N GLY A 503 6.60 -20.40 -7.88
CA GLY A 503 6.33 -21.40 -6.86
C GLY A 503 4.86 -21.68 -6.56
N LEU A 504 3.89 -20.89 -7.03
CA LEU A 504 2.46 -21.11 -6.77
C LEU A 504 1.89 -22.31 -7.55
N ARG A 505 2.33 -23.51 -7.19
CA ARG A 505 1.77 -24.78 -7.68
C ARG A 505 0.76 -25.37 -6.69
N SER A 506 0.82 -24.97 -5.41
CA SER A 506 -0.07 -25.43 -4.34
C SER A 506 -0.56 -24.27 -3.46
N SER A 507 -1.75 -24.43 -2.85
CA SER A 507 -2.28 -23.50 -1.85
C SER A 507 -1.34 -23.36 -0.64
N GLY A 508 -0.54 -24.39 -0.32
CA GLY A 508 0.45 -24.35 0.76
C GLY A 508 1.59 -23.35 0.50
N ASP A 509 2.01 -23.19 -0.74
CA ASP A 509 3.06 -22.23 -1.11
C ASP A 509 2.59 -20.79 -0.88
N ALA A 510 1.33 -20.50 -1.21
CA ALA A 510 0.72 -19.19 -0.96
C ALA A 510 0.72 -18.81 0.53
N PHE A 511 0.39 -19.77 1.41
CA PHE A 511 0.44 -19.55 2.87
C PHE A 511 1.87 -19.31 3.38
N LEU A 512 2.85 -20.07 2.88
CA LEU A 512 4.26 -19.89 3.25
C LEU A 512 4.75 -18.48 2.87
N TYR A 513 4.40 -17.99 1.69
CA TYR A 513 4.83 -16.67 1.26
C TYR A 513 4.12 -15.52 2.00
N LEU A 514 2.82 -15.67 2.30
CA LEU A 514 2.13 -14.72 3.16
C LEU A 514 2.77 -14.68 4.56
N PHE A 515 3.17 -15.84 5.07
CA PHE A 515 3.90 -15.94 6.33
C PHE A 515 5.26 -15.25 6.27
N VAL A 516 6.04 -15.44 5.20
CA VAL A 516 7.33 -14.75 5.00
C VAL A 516 7.13 -13.22 4.94
N MET A 517 6.12 -12.75 4.20
CA MET A 517 5.79 -11.32 4.14
C MET A 517 5.40 -10.76 5.50
N ALA A 518 4.59 -11.49 6.26
CA ALA A 518 4.22 -11.12 7.62
C ALA A 518 5.44 -11.10 8.55
N ALA A 519 6.31 -12.11 8.48
CA ALA A 519 7.53 -12.20 9.28
C ALA A 519 8.51 -11.05 8.99
N VAL A 520 8.69 -10.69 7.71
CA VAL A 520 9.51 -9.53 7.31
C VAL A 520 8.89 -8.22 7.80
N GLY A 521 7.58 -8.05 7.64
CA GLY A 521 6.87 -6.86 8.12
C GLY A 521 6.94 -6.72 9.65
N VAL A 522 6.74 -7.81 10.39
CA VAL A 522 6.88 -7.86 11.85
C VAL A 522 8.33 -7.58 12.25
N GLY A 523 9.31 -8.18 11.58
CA GLY A 523 10.74 -7.91 11.84
C GLY A 523 11.10 -6.44 11.68
N TYR A 524 10.59 -5.78 10.63
CA TYR A 524 10.75 -4.34 10.43
C TYR A 524 10.08 -3.52 11.54
N ALA A 525 8.84 -3.85 11.89
CA ALA A 525 8.11 -3.15 12.96
C ALA A 525 8.80 -3.28 14.33
N VAL A 526 9.29 -4.47 14.67
CA VAL A 526 10.08 -4.73 15.88
C VAL A 526 11.40 -3.96 15.83
N GLY A 527 12.10 -3.93 14.69
CA GLY A 527 13.30 -3.13 14.51
C GLY A 527 13.06 -1.63 14.71
N ALA A 528 12.00 -1.08 14.11
CA ALA A 528 11.61 0.32 14.24
C ALA A 528 11.20 0.67 15.68
N TRP A 529 10.52 -0.24 16.38
CA TRP A 529 10.23 -0.11 17.81
C TRP A 529 11.50 -0.16 18.67
N TYR A 530 12.42 -1.09 18.38
CA TYR A 530 13.67 -1.23 19.12
C TYR A 530 14.54 0.03 19.02
N VAL A 531 14.68 0.58 17.81
CA VAL A 531 15.40 1.84 17.55
C VAL A 531 14.71 3.02 18.25
N PHE A 532 13.38 3.07 18.25
CA PHE A 532 12.64 4.11 18.98
C PHE A 532 12.92 4.08 20.49
N VAL A 533 12.87 2.89 21.09
CA VAL A 533 13.02 2.73 22.54
C VAL A 533 14.47 2.91 23.00
N HIS A 534 15.45 2.37 22.28
CA HIS A 534 16.85 2.34 22.74
C HIS A 534 17.73 3.44 22.13
N ARG A 535 17.32 4.03 21.00
CA ARG A 535 18.08 5.11 20.33
C ARG A 535 17.33 6.43 20.29
N LEU A 536 16.12 6.50 20.87
CA LEU A 536 15.26 7.68 20.87
C LEU A 536 15.04 8.27 19.46
N LEU A 537 15.03 7.39 18.44
CA LEU A 537 14.94 7.77 17.04
C LEU A 537 13.63 7.25 16.43
N TRP A 538 12.78 8.18 16.01
CA TRP A 538 11.50 7.92 15.38
C TRP A 538 11.67 7.74 13.87
N VAL A 539 11.66 6.48 13.44
CA VAL A 539 11.69 6.06 12.03
C VAL A 539 10.27 5.76 11.53
N ALA A 540 9.98 6.05 10.25
CA ALA A 540 8.71 5.72 9.60
C ALA A 540 8.39 4.22 9.70
N MET A 541 7.19 3.89 10.16
CA MET A 541 6.72 2.50 10.21
C MET A 541 5.67 2.22 9.13
N VAL A 542 4.68 3.10 9.00
CA VAL A 542 3.51 2.85 8.14
C VAL A 542 3.88 2.92 6.67
N GLY A 543 4.60 3.97 6.26
CA GLY A 543 5.01 4.17 4.86
C GLY A 543 5.77 2.96 4.28
N PRO A 544 6.87 2.51 4.91
CA PRO A 544 7.62 1.35 4.43
C PRO A 544 6.82 0.04 4.38
N LEU A 545 5.97 -0.24 5.37
CA LEU A 545 5.12 -1.44 5.38
C LEU A 545 4.04 -1.41 4.29
N LEU A 546 3.40 -0.26 4.07
CA LEU A 546 2.44 -0.08 2.98
C LEU A 546 3.12 -0.23 1.62
N ALA A 547 4.31 0.36 1.44
CA ALA A 547 5.05 0.27 0.19
C ALA A 547 5.42 -1.19 -0.12
N MET A 548 5.85 -1.95 0.88
CA MET A 548 6.10 -3.39 0.77
C MET A 548 4.83 -4.16 0.35
N GLY A 549 3.73 -3.96 1.09
CA GLY A 549 2.48 -4.68 0.86
C GLY A 549 1.83 -4.39 -0.49
N LEU A 550 1.76 -3.11 -0.88
CA LEU A 550 1.20 -2.68 -2.17
C LEU A 550 2.04 -3.19 -3.33
N THR A 551 3.36 -3.09 -3.23
CA THR A 551 4.26 -3.58 -4.29
C THR A 551 4.15 -5.10 -4.43
N PHE A 552 4.09 -5.84 -3.33
CA PHE A 552 3.89 -7.29 -3.32
C PHE A 552 2.56 -7.68 -3.99
N LEU A 553 1.44 -7.10 -3.55
CA LEU A 553 0.12 -7.38 -4.11
C LEU A 553 0.05 -7.07 -5.60
N PHE A 554 0.53 -5.89 -6.00
CA PHE A 554 0.50 -5.47 -7.39
C PHE A 554 1.35 -6.39 -8.29
N THR A 555 2.55 -6.75 -7.83
CA THR A 555 3.45 -7.64 -8.57
C THR A 555 2.82 -9.03 -8.75
N ILE A 556 2.17 -9.58 -7.71
CA ILE A 556 1.45 -10.86 -7.80
C ILE A 556 0.28 -10.79 -8.79
N VAL A 557 -0.54 -9.74 -8.73
CA VAL A 557 -1.69 -9.60 -9.64
C VAL A 557 -1.21 -9.50 -11.10
N GLN A 558 -0.17 -8.73 -11.37
CA GLN A 558 0.39 -8.59 -12.72
C GLN A 558 1.05 -9.87 -13.22
N ALA A 559 1.76 -10.58 -12.35
CA ALA A 559 2.31 -11.89 -12.63
C ALA A 559 1.23 -12.90 -13.04
N SER A 560 0.16 -13.00 -12.24
CA SER A 560 -0.98 -13.88 -12.51
C SER A 560 -1.71 -13.52 -13.82
N ARG A 561 -1.93 -12.24 -14.08
CA ARG A 561 -2.55 -11.78 -15.35
C ARG A 561 -1.70 -12.13 -16.57
N SER A 562 -0.38 -11.93 -16.47
CA SER A 562 0.56 -12.25 -17.53
C SER A 562 0.59 -13.75 -17.81
N GLU A 563 0.49 -14.59 -16.77
CA GLU A 563 0.39 -16.04 -16.92
C GLU A 563 -0.92 -16.48 -17.58
N GLN A 564 -2.06 -15.90 -17.17
CA GLN A 564 -3.37 -16.18 -17.77
C GLN A 564 -3.41 -15.79 -19.25
N GLN A 565 -2.89 -14.62 -19.61
CA GLN A 565 -2.82 -14.17 -21.00
C GLN A 565 -1.96 -15.10 -21.85
N LEU A 566 -0.82 -15.55 -21.32
CA LEU A 566 0.04 -16.51 -22.01
C LEU A 566 -0.67 -17.86 -22.22
N ARG A 567 -1.39 -18.36 -21.20
CA ARG A 567 -2.15 -19.62 -21.31
C ARG A 567 -3.26 -19.52 -22.37
N HIS A 568 -4.06 -18.45 -22.35
CA HIS A 568 -5.11 -18.24 -23.35
C HIS A 568 -4.56 -18.08 -24.76
N PHE A 569 -3.46 -17.33 -24.93
CA PHE A 569 -2.81 -17.20 -26.23
C PHE A 569 -2.33 -18.56 -26.78
N ILE A 570 -1.72 -19.39 -25.93
CA ILE A 570 -1.29 -20.73 -26.31
C ILE A 570 -2.49 -21.60 -26.70
N THR A 571 -3.58 -21.59 -25.92
CA THR A 571 -4.77 -22.39 -26.25
C THR A 571 -5.49 -21.92 -27.50
N ASP A 572 -5.60 -20.61 -27.73
CA ASP A 572 -6.29 -20.05 -28.91
C ASP A 572 -5.52 -20.32 -30.20
N VAL A 573 -4.18 -20.19 -30.15
CA VAL A 573 -3.32 -20.49 -31.31
C VAL A 573 -3.32 -21.99 -31.59
N LEU A 574 -3.17 -22.84 -30.57
CA LEU A 574 -3.17 -24.30 -30.75
C LEU A 574 -4.53 -24.85 -31.17
N GLY A 575 -5.64 -24.31 -30.65
CA GLY A 575 -7.00 -24.76 -30.95
C GLY A 575 -7.40 -24.65 -32.42
N ARG A 576 -6.69 -23.85 -33.22
CA ARG A 576 -6.88 -23.80 -34.69
C ARG A 576 -6.26 -25.01 -35.40
N TYR A 577 -5.24 -25.63 -34.81
CA TYR A 577 -4.45 -26.70 -35.42
C TYR A 577 -4.70 -28.08 -34.80
N VAL A 578 -5.20 -28.15 -33.56
CA VAL A 578 -5.48 -29.41 -32.86
C VAL A 578 -6.83 -29.37 -32.15
N SER A 579 -7.45 -30.53 -31.90
CA SER A 579 -8.73 -30.58 -31.19
C SER A 579 -8.62 -29.96 -29.77
N PRO A 580 -9.73 -29.45 -29.18
CA PRO A 580 -9.71 -28.85 -27.84
C PRO A 580 -9.17 -29.80 -26.76
N GLU A 581 -9.37 -31.10 -26.92
CA GLU A 581 -8.83 -32.12 -26.01
C GLU A 581 -7.31 -32.26 -26.12
N VAL A 582 -6.76 -32.16 -27.34
CA VAL A 582 -5.31 -32.16 -27.57
C VAL A 582 -4.67 -30.87 -27.05
N ALA A 583 -5.29 -29.70 -27.27
CA ALA A 583 -4.79 -28.43 -26.71
C ALA A 583 -4.72 -28.44 -25.17
N ARG A 584 -5.70 -29.10 -24.51
CA ARG A 584 -5.68 -29.35 -23.06
C ARG A 584 -4.58 -30.32 -22.63
N LEU A 585 -4.23 -31.31 -23.46
CA LEU A 585 -3.14 -32.24 -23.19
C LEU A 585 -1.78 -31.55 -23.33
N VAL A 586 -1.59 -30.74 -24.38
CA VAL A 586 -0.37 -29.94 -24.64
C VAL A 586 -0.07 -28.99 -23.46
N THR A 587 -1.10 -28.35 -22.92
CA THR A 587 -0.96 -27.40 -21.80
C THR A 587 -0.64 -28.08 -20.46
N ARG A 588 -0.96 -29.37 -20.29
CA ARG A 588 -0.63 -30.15 -19.09
C ARG A 588 0.79 -30.75 -19.14
N ASP A 589 1.16 -31.39 -20.25
CA ASP A 589 2.48 -31.99 -20.40
C ASP A 589 2.86 -32.20 -21.88
N LEU A 590 3.63 -31.24 -22.43
CA LEU A 590 4.14 -31.29 -23.81
C LEU A 590 4.99 -32.52 -24.13
N ARG A 591 5.60 -33.16 -23.12
CA ARG A 591 6.49 -34.30 -23.33
C ARG A 591 5.73 -35.57 -23.72
N GLN A 592 4.46 -35.68 -23.36
CA GLN A 592 3.64 -36.84 -23.70
C GLN A 592 3.35 -36.94 -25.21
N LEU A 593 3.34 -35.82 -25.93
CA LEU A 593 3.08 -35.80 -27.37
C LEU A 593 4.34 -36.06 -28.20
N THR A 594 5.52 -35.82 -27.65
CA THR A 594 6.79 -35.97 -28.39
C THR A 594 7.40 -37.37 -28.25
N ARG A 595 7.03 -38.13 -27.21
CA ARG A 595 7.55 -39.48 -26.99
C ARG A 595 6.85 -40.49 -27.90
N PRO A 596 7.58 -41.28 -28.72
CA PRO A 596 6.97 -42.37 -29.48
C PRO A 596 6.43 -43.46 -28.55
N GLU A 597 5.19 -43.90 -28.76
CA GLU A 597 4.58 -45.04 -28.08
C GLU A 597 3.88 -45.96 -29.10
N LEU A 598 3.92 -47.28 -28.85
CA LEU A 598 3.09 -48.24 -29.59
C LEU A 598 1.67 -48.19 -29.04
N ARG A 599 0.69 -48.14 -29.93
CA ARG A 599 -0.71 -47.96 -29.56
C ARG A 599 -1.64 -48.56 -30.59
N GLU A 600 -2.67 -49.24 -30.11
CA GLU A 600 -3.78 -49.66 -30.95
C GLU A 600 -4.63 -48.44 -31.33
N VAL A 601 -4.78 -48.22 -32.64
CA VAL A 601 -5.58 -47.12 -33.20
C VAL A 601 -6.39 -47.64 -34.38
N THR A 602 -7.45 -46.92 -34.74
CA THR A 602 -8.10 -47.11 -36.04
C THR A 602 -7.66 -46.01 -36.99
N VAL A 603 -7.15 -46.39 -38.15
CA VAL A 603 -6.74 -45.49 -39.23
C VAL A 603 -7.81 -45.47 -40.30
N PHE A 604 -8.15 -44.27 -40.77
CA PHE A 604 -9.10 -43.98 -41.83
C PHE A 604 -8.36 -43.28 -42.96
N PHE A 605 -8.60 -43.74 -44.17
CA PHE A 605 -8.10 -43.12 -45.38
C PHE A 605 -9.27 -42.91 -46.34
N CYS A 606 -9.48 -41.67 -46.76
CA CYS A 606 -10.57 -41.28 -47.65
C CYS A 606 -9.98 -40.56 -48.85
N ASP A 607 -10.31 -40.99 -50.06
CA ASP A 607 -9.82 -40.40 -51.30
C ASP A 607 -10.97 -40.12 -52.27
N LEU A 608 -10.89 -39.05 -53.06
CA LEU A 608 -11.95 -38.71 -54.00
C LEU A 608 -11.93 -39.67 -55.20
N ASP A 609 -13.11 -40.04 -55.66
CA ASP A 609 -13.21 -40.77 -56.91
C ASP A 609 -13.15 -39.80 -58.10
N GLY A 610 -12.24 -40.07 -59.05
CA GLY A 610 -12.10 -39.26 -60.27
C GLY A 610 -11.43 -37.89 -60.11
N PHE A 611 -10.73 -37.60 -59.00
CA PHE A 611 -10.08 -36.30 -58.80
C PHE A 611 -9.10 -35.89 -59.90
N SER A 612 -8.32 -36.82 -60.45
CA SER A 612 -7.40 -36.51 -61.55
C SER A 612 -8.13 -35.92 -62.76
N ARG A 613 -9.33 -36.42 -63.06
CA ARG A 613 -10.19 -35.87 -64.11
C ARG A 613 -10.71 -34.49 -63.72
N LEU A 614 -11.24 -34.36 -62.50
CA LEU A 614 -11.76 -33.10 -61.97
C LEU A 614 -10.72 -31.97 -61.99
N SER A 615 -9.47 -32.28 -61.62
CA SER A 615 -8.35 -31.34 -61.59
C SER A 615 -7.92 -30.84 -62.97
N GLY A 616 -8.23 -31.59 -64.04
CA GLY A 616 -8.00 -31.18 -65.41
C GLY A 616 -9.17 -30.40 -66.03
N GLU A 617 -10.38 -30.55 -65.50
CA GLU A 617 -11.60 -29.91 -66.00
C GLU A 617 -11.88 -28.56 -65.32
N LEU A 618 -11.49 -28.35 -64.06
CA LEU A 618 -11.74 -27.12 -63.31
C LEU A 618 -10.56 -26.11 -63.37
N PRO A 619 -10.85 -24.78 -63.43
CA PRO A 619 -9.83 -23.75 -63.23
C PRO A 619 -9.17 -23.84 -61.84
N PRO A 620 -7.88 -23.46 -61.68
CA PRO A 620 -7.15 -23.62 -60.42
C PRO A 620 -7.84 -23.01 -59.19
N GLU A 621 -8.42 -21.82 -59.30
CA GLU A 621 -9.08 -21.13 -58.19
C GLU A 621 -10.34 -21.88 -57.75
N ARG A 622 -11.11 -22.40 -58.72
CA ARG A 622 -12.32 -23.19 -58.48
C ARG A 622 -11.99 -24.57 -57.92
N LEU A 623 -10.90 -25.18 -58.40
CA LEU A 623 -10.39 -26.44 -57.88
C LEU A 623 -9.95 -26.31 -56.42
N VAL A 624 -9.23 -25.24 -56.07
CA VAL A 624 -8.81 -24.98 -54.68
C VAL A 624 -10.03 -24.71 -53.79
N GLN A 625 -11.02 -23.95 -54.28
CA GLN A 625 -12.26 -23.73 -53.52
C GLN A 625 -12.99 -25.06 -53.27
N PHE A 626 -13.21 -25.86 -54.31
CA PHE A 626 -13.83 -27.17 -54.21
C PHE A 626 -13.08 -28.07 -53.22
N LEU A 627 -11.75 -28.15 -53.36
CA LEU A 627 -10.91 -28.98 -52.51
C LEU A 627 -11.01 -28.54 -51.04
N ASN A 628 -10.94 -27.23 -50.77
CA ASN A 628 -11.10 -26.72 -49.41
C ASN A 628 -12.48 -27.02 -48.82
N GLU A 629 -13.56 -26.89 -49.60
CA GLU A 629 -14.92 -27.22 -49.17
C GLU A 629 -15.05 -28.72 -48.84
N TYR A 630 -14.59 -29.59 -49.75
CA TYR A 630 -14.60 -31.04 -49.54
C TYR A 630 -13.77 -31.46 -48.32
N LEU A 631 -12.52 -31.00 -48.24
CA LEU A 631 -11.64 -31.32 -47.12
C LEU A 631 -12.21 -30.80 -45.80
N THR A 632 -12.92 -29.67 -45.81
CA THR A 632 -13.60 -29.12 -44.62
C THR A 632 -14.73 -30.05 -44.17
N GLU A 633 -15.63 -30.46 -45.07
CA GLU A 633 -16.74 -31.36 -44.74
C GLU A 633 -16.25 -32.69 -44.15
N VAL A 634 -15.21 -33.30 -44.74
CA VAL A 634 -14.63 -34.54 -44.20
C VAL A 634 -13.95 -34.29 -42.85
N THR A 635 -13.20 -33.20 -42.72
CA THR A 635 -12.49 -32.85 -41.47
C THR A 635 -13.44 -32.58 -40.33
N ASP A 636 -14.57 -31.92 -40.59
CA ASP A 636 -15.58 -31.62 -39.58
C ASP A 636 -16.23 -32.91 -39.06
N VAL A 637 -16.50 -33.88 -39.93
CA VAL A 637 -16.99 -35.21 -39.52
C VAL A 637 -15.96 -35.97 -38.70
N VAL A 638 -14.69 -35.98 -39.13
CA VAL A 638 -13.59 -36.61 -38.37
C VAL A 638 -13.49 -35.99 -36.98
N ARG A 639 -13.55 -34.65 -36.87
CA ARG A 639 -13.48 -33.96 -35.57
C ARG A 639 -14.72 -34.22 -34.71
N ALA A 640 -15.92 -34.20 -35.29
CA ALA A 640 -17.19 -34.45 -34.59
C ALA A 640 -17.24 -35.86 -33.99
N THR A 641 -16.62 -36.83 -34.65
CA THR A 641 -16.48 -38.22 -34.19
C THR A 641 -15.24 -38.44 -33.31
N ARG A 642 -14.60 -37.38 -32.82
CA ARG A 642 -13.40 -37.42 -31.94
C ARG A 642 -12.16 -38.03 -32.60
N GLY A 643 -12.07 -37.96 -33.92
CA GLY A 643 -10.89 -38.31 -34.69
C GLY A 643 -9.93 -37.14 -34.82
N GLN A 644 -8.68 -37.46 -35.16
CA GLN A 644 -7.66 -36.48 -35.48
C GLN A 644 -7.22 -36.67 -36.94
N VAL A 645 -7.29 -35.59 -37.72
CA VAL A 645 -6.67 -35.56 -39.05
C VAL A 645 -5.16 -35.56 -38.87
N ASP A 646 -4.50 -36.52 -39.51
CA ASP A 646 -3.04 -36.66 -39.54
C ASP A 646 -2.45 -35.72 -40.60
N LYS A 647 -2.88 -35.89 -41.86
CA LYS A 647 -2.46 -35.06 -42.99
C LYS A 647 -3.43 -35.15 -44.16
N TYR A 648 -3.33 -34.15 -45.04
CA TYR A 648 -3.92 -34.16 -46.37
C TYR A 648 -2.86 -34.61 -47.38
N MET A 649 -3.24 -35.47 -48.32
CA MET A 649 -2.37 -36.00 -49.37
C MET A 649 -3.04 -35.76 -50.74
N GLY A 650 -2.95 -34.52 -51.24
CA GLY A 650 -3.75 -34.10 -52.39
C GLY A 650 -5.22 -33.96 -51.98
N ASP A 651 -6.08 -34.74 -52.63
CA ASP A 651 -7.49 -34.93 -52.33
C ASP A 651 -7.78 -35.94 -51.21
N ALA A 652 -6.78 -36.73 -50.81
CA ALA A 652 -6.97 -37.71 -49.75
C ALA A 652 -6.87 -37.11 -48.34
N VAL A 653 -7.73 -37.60 -47.44
CA VAL A 653 -7.73 -37.32 -46.00
C VAL A 653 -7.30 -38.57 -45.25
N MET A 654 -6.20 -38.46 -44.49
CA MET A 654 -5.78 -39.47 -43.52
C MET A 654 -6.13 -39.01 -42.10
N ALA A 655 -6.86 -39.85 -41.37
CA ALA A 655 -7.25 -39.60 -40.00
C ALA A 655 -7.08 -40.85 -39.13
N PHE A 656 -7.07 -40.66 -37.80
CA PHE A 656 -7.03 -41.77 -36.85
C PHE A 656 -7.79 -41.48 -35.55
N TRP A 657 -8.19 -42.55 -34.87
CA TRP A 657 -8.87 -42.54 -33.57
C TRP A 657 -8.12 -43.41 -32.58
N GLY A 658 -8.22 -43.08 -31.28
CA GLY A 658 -7.52 -43.81 -30.22
C GLY A 658 -6.22 -43.16 -29.77
N ALA A 659 -5.78 -42.07 -30.41
CA ALA A 659 -4.65 -41.23 -29.98
C ALA A 659 -4.84 -39.75 -30.38
N PRO A 660 -4.21 -38.78 -29.67
CA PRO A 660 -3.50 -38.93 -28.39
C PRO A 660 -4.44 -39.26 -27.23
N VAL A 661 -5.73 -38.92 -27.35
CA VAL A 661 -6.76 -39.25 -26.37
C VAL A 661 -7.11 -40.74 -26.48
N ARG A 662 -7.08 -41.45 -25.34
CA ARG A 662 -7.38 -42.89 -25.27
C ARG A 662 -8.88 -43.09 -25.45
N THR A 663 -9.29 -44.03 -26.29
CA THR A 663 -10.67 -44.49 -26.35
C THR A 663 -10.70 -45.93 -26.83
N GLU A 664 -11.46 -46.79 -26.16
CA GLU A 664 -11.66 -48.20 -26.57
C GLU A 664 -12.64 -48.31 -27.74
N ARG A 665 -13.43 -47.27 -28.00
CA ARG A 665 -14.41 -47.19 -29.11
C ARG A 665 -13.82 -46.56 -30.37
N HIS A 666 -12.50 -46.63 -30.55
CA HIS A 666 -11.82 -46.01 -31.68
C HIS A 666 -12.32 -46.55 -33.04
N ALA A 667 -12.62 -47.85 -33.12
CA ALA A 667 -13.20 -48.47 -34.31
C ALA A 667 -14.64 -48.00 -34.58
N HIS A 668 -15.49 -47.93 -33.54
CA HIS A 668 -16.86 -47.41 -33.68
C HIS A 668 -16.89 -45.99 -34.21
N HIS A 669 -16.05 -45.12 -33.66
CA HIS A 669 -16.00 -43.72 -34.09
C HIS A 669 -15.54 -43.58 -35.54
N ALA A 670 -14.61 -44.40 -36.01
CA ALA A 670 -14.18 -44.41 -37.40
C ALA A 670 -15.27 -44.94 -38.35
N CYS A 671 -15.99 -46.00 -37.95
CA CYS A 671 -17.16 -46.49 -38.69
C CYS A 671 -18.26 -45.43 -38.79
N GLU A 672 -18.54 -44.75 -37.66
CA GLU A 672 -19.48 -43.65 -37.62
C GLU A 672 -19.07 -42.52 -38.57
N ALA A 673 -17.80 -42.13 -38.54
CA ALA A 673 -17.25 -41.10 -39.42
C ALA A 673 -17.46 -41.47 -40.89
N ALA A 674 -17.22 -42.72 -41.26
CA ALA A 674 -17.39 -43.18 -42.64
C ALA A 674 -18.85 -43.13 -43.12
N LEU A 675 -19.80 -43.54 -42.27
CA LEU A 675 -21.24 -43.44 -42.58
C LEU A 675 -21.72 -42.00 -42.65
N VAL A 676 -21.25 -41.15 -41.73
CA VAL A 676 -21.60 -39.72 -41.74
C VAL A 676 -21.01 -39.03 -42.95
N VAL A 677 -19.73 -39.25 -43.29
CA VAL A 677 -19.12 -38.75 -44.54
C VAL A 677 -19.97 -39.15 -45.75
N ARG A 678 -20.35 -40.44 -45.86
CA ARG A 678 -21.24 -40.90 -46.94
C ARG A 678 -22.51 -40.06 -47.04
N SER A 679 -23.20 -39.87 -45.93
CA SER A 679 -24.45 -39.10 -45.89
C SER A 679 -24.25 -37.61 -46.16
N THR A 680 -23.15 -37.02 -45.69
CA THR A 680 -22.80 -35.61 -45.92
C THR A 680 -22.53 -35.34 -47.39
N LEU A 681 -21.73 -36.19 -48.06
CA LEU A 681 -21.47 -36.04 -49.49
C LEU A 681 -22.75 -36.21 -50.31
N LEU A 682 -23.61 -37.18 -49.95
CA LEU A 682 -24.92 -37.36 -50.60
C LEU A 682 -25.82 -36.12 -50.45
N ALA A 683 -25.88 -35.51 -49.25
CA ALA A 683 -26.66 -34.31 -49.01
C ALA A 683 -26.13 -33.07 -49.77
N ARG A 684 -24.81 -33.01 -49.99
CA ARG A 684 -24.15 -31.93 -50.75
C ARG A 684 -24.15 -32.16 -52.26
N GLN A 685 -24.58 -33.33 -52.72
CA GLN A 685 -24.45 -33.73 -54.12
C GLN A 685 -25.12 -32.76 -55.10
N GLU A 686 -26.34 -32.30 -54.79
CA GLU A 686 -27.06 -31.37 -55.65
C GLU A 686 -26.33 -30.02 -55.76
N TYR A 687 -25.82 -29.53 -54.63
CA TYR A 687 -25.05 -28.29 -54.58
C TYR A 687 -23.77 -28.41 -55.39
N TRP A 688 -22.95 -29.43 -55.15
CA TRP A 688 -21.68 -29.59 -55.85
C TRP A 688 -21.86 -29.88 -57.35
N THR A 689 -22.90 -30.63 -57.72
CA THR A 689 -23.23 -30.84 -59.14
C THR A 689 -23.59 -29.52 -59.82
N LYS A 690 -24.38 -28.65 -59.17
CA LYS A 690 -24.74 -27.32 -59.71
C LYS A 690 -23.55 -26.35 -59.75
N THR A 691 -22.71 -26.35 -58.71
CA THR A 691 -21.64 -25.36 -58.53
C THR A 691 -20.36 -25.73 -59.27
N TYR A 692 -20.04 -27.03 -59.33
CA TYR A 692 -18.79 -27.54 -59.89
C TYR A 692 -19.00 -28.44 -61.11
N GLY A 693 -20.23 -28.84 -61.44
CA GLY A 693 -20.53 -29.65 -62.64
C GLY A 693 -20.28 -31.15 -62.47
N HIS A 694 -19.94 -31.61 -61.26
CA HIS A 694 -19.54 -33.00 -61.02
C HIS A 694 -20.24 -33.61 -59.82
N ALA A 695 -20.60 -34.88 -59.97
CA ALA A 695 -21.00 -35.75 -58.88
C ALA A 695 -19.77 -36.09 -58.02
N VAL A 696 -19.82 -35.83 -56.72
CA VAL A 696 -18.71 -36.08 -55.81
C VAL A 696 -18.91 -37.41 -55.11
N GLN A 697 -17.92 -38.29 -55.21
CA GLN A 697 -17.87 -39.52 -54.44
C GLN A 697 -16.47 -39.69 -53.87
N CYS A 698 -16.37 -40.44 -52.78
CA CYS A 698 -15.08 -40.83 -52.22
C CYS A 698 -15.09 -42.33 -51.94
N ARG A 699 -13.91 -42.89 -51.74
CA ARG A 699 -13.72 -44.25 -51.26
C ARG A 699 -13.03 -44.19 -49.92
N ILE A 700 -13.43 -45.08 -49.00
CA ILE A 700 -12.92 -45.09 -47.64
C ILE A 700 -12.33 -46.47 -47.34
N GLY A 701 -11.10 -46.47 -46.82
CA GLY A 701 -10.43 -47.64 -46.28
C GLY A 701 -10.16 -47.46 -44.78
N ILE A 702 -10.53 -48.45 -43.97
CA ILE A 702 -10.38 -48.39 -42.51
C ILE A 702 -9.69 -49.65 -42.00
N ASP A 703 -8.64 -49.49 -41.19
CA ASP A 703 -8.01 -50.62 -40.51
C ASP A 703 -7.69 -50.28 -39.05
N SER A 704 -7.71 -51.30 -38.18
CA SER A 704 -7.32 -51.18 -36.78
C SER A 704 -6.14 -52.07 -36.47
N GLY A 705 -5.18 -51.54 -35.72
CA GLY A 705 -4.04 -52.31 -35.26
C GLY A 705 -3.04 -51.46 -34.50
N GLU A 706 -2.01 -52.13 -33.98
CA GLU A 706 -0.92 -51.47 -33.26
C GLU A 706 -0.04 -50.68 -34.24
N VAL A 707 0.10 -49.38 -33.98
CA VAL A 707 0.96 -48.46 -34.74
C VAL A 707 1.84 -47.67 -33.78
N LEU A 708 2.96 -47.17 -34.28
CA LEU A 708 3.77 -46.19 -33.58
C LEU A 708 3.08 -44.83 -33.67
N VAL A 709 2.88 -44.17 -32.54
CA VAL A 709 2.29 -42.83 -32.43
C VAL A 709 3.28 -41.90 -31.74
N GLY A 710 3.46 -40.68 -32.25
CA GLY A 710 4.31 -39.67 -31.60
C GLY A 710 4.80 -38.59 -32.57
N GLY A 711 5.77 -37.79 -32.13
CA GLY A 711 6.45 -36.81 -32.98
C GLY A 711 7.30 -37.49 -34.07
N MET A 712 6.91 -37.32 -35.33
CA MET A 712 7.59 -37.87 -36.50
C MET A 712 8.04 -36.75 -37.43
N GLY A 713 9.28 -36.83 -37.92
CA GLY A 713 9.84 -35.86 -38.86
C GLY A 713 11.32 -35.63 -38.64
N SER A 714 11.82 -34.48 -39.12
CA SER A 714 13.20 -34.07 -38.91
C SER A 714 13.35 -33.27 -37.60
N ALA A 715 14.59 -32.99 -37.18
CA ALA A 715 14.84 -32.11 -36.04
C ALA A 715 14.28 -30.68 -36.22
N LEU A 716 14.02 -30.26 -37.46
CA LEU A 716 13.51 -28.93 -37.81
C LEU A 716 12.00 -28.90 -37.99
N GLU A 717 11.39 -30.02 -38.40
CA GLU A 717 9.95 -30.13 -38.62
C GLU A 717 9.47 -31.52 -38.19
N SER A 718 8.75 -31.57 -37.06
CA SER A 718 8.18 -32.80 -36.49
C SER A 718 6.67 -32.60 -36.29
N LYS A 719 5.86 -33.56 -36.73
CA LYS A 719 4.40 -33.57 -36.59
C LYS A 719 3.96 -34.79 -35.80
N TYR A 720 2.94 -34.65 -34.96
CA TYR A 720 2.32 -35.77 -34.27
C TYR A 720 1.59 -36.63 -35.30
N SER A 721 2.03 -37.86 -35.52
CA SER A 721 1.55 -38.72 -36.61
C SER A 721 1.53 -40.18 -36.20
N VAL A 722 0.99 -41.04 -37.07
CA VAL A 722 0.93 -42.49 -36.89
C VAL A 722 1.71 -43.20 -37.98
N LEU A 723 2.43 -44.27 -37.62
CA LEU A 723 3.22 -45.08 -38.56
C LEU A 723 3.06 -46.55 -38.20
N GLY A 724 2.62 -47.36 -39.16
CA GLY A 724 2.46 -48.77 -38.92
C GLY A 724 1.85 -49.50 -40.10
N ARG A 725 1.65 -50.80 -39.91
CA ARG A 725 1.07 -51.68 -40.93
C ARG A 725 -0.37 -51.30 -41.25
N SER A 726 -1.15 -50.90 -40.26
CA SER A 726 -2.55 -50.50 -40.44
C SER A 726 -2.73 -49.24 -41.29
N VAL A 727 -1.77 -48.30 -41.24
CA VAL A 727 -1.76 -47.12 -42.13
C VAL A 727 -1.64 -47.53 -43.60
N LYS A 728 -0.70 -48.43 -43.91
CA LYS A 728 -0.54 -48.92 -45.29
C LYS A 728 -1.74 -49.75 -45.74
N PHE A 729 -2.33 -50.50 -44.81
CA PHE A 729 -3.45 -51.37 -45.13
C PHE A 729 -4.74 -50.57 -45.34
N SER A 730 -5.02 -49.51 -44.57
CA SER A 730 -6.17 -48.63 -44.83
C SER A 730 -6.10 -47.96 -46.20
N MET A 731 -4.91 -47.52 -46.64
CA MET A 731 -4.71 -47.01 -48.02
C MET A 731 -4.98 -48.09 -49.08
N TYR A 732 -4.55 -49.31 -48.83
CA TYR A 732 -4.81 -50.44 -49.74
C TYR A 732 -6.31 -50.77 -49.82
N LEU A 733 -7.02 -50.74 -48.69
CA LEU A 733 -8.47 -50.95 -48.63
C LEU A 733 -9.23 -49.86 -49.39
N GLU A 734 -8.83 -48.59 -49.25
CA GLU A 734 -9.42 -47.49 -50.05
C GLU A 734 -9.32 -47.83 -51.54
N GLY A 735 -8.12 -48.16 -52.04
CA GLY A 735 -7.92 -48.43 -53.47
C GLY A 735 -8.71 -49.65 -53.97
N LEU A 736 -8.90 -50.67 -53.13
CA LEU A 736 -9.71 -51.85 -53.47
C LEU A 736 -11.18 -51.56 -53.69
N ASN A 737 -11.74 -50.50 -53.07
CA ASN A 737 -13.14 -50.14 -53.25
C ASN A 737 -13.50 -49.96 -54.74
N ARG A 738 -12.56 -49.47 -55.57
CA ARG A 738 -12.76 -49.31 -57.01
C ARG A 738 -13.05 -50.64 -57.72
N GLY A 739 -12.34 -51.71 -57.35
CA GLY A 739 -12.49 -53.03 -57.95
C GLY A 739 -13.79 -53.72 -57.55
N TYR A 740 -14.27 -53.48 -56.33
CA TYR A 740 -15.50 -54.09 -55.80
C TYR A 740 -16.75 -53.20 -55.95
N GLY A 741 -16.57 -51.93 -56.33
CA GLY A 741 -17.66 -50.94 -56.41
C GLY A 741 -18.26 -50.56 -55.05
N THR A 742 -17.50 -50.71 -53.96
CA THR A 742 -17.94 -50.41 -52.59
C THR A 742 -17.57 -48.97 -52.20
N PHE A 743 -18.21 -48.44 -51.15
CA PHE A 743 -17.90 -47.10 -50.63
C PHE A 743 -16.94 -47.14 -49.44
N VAL A 744 -17.12 -48.09 -48.52
CA VAL A 744 -16.24 -48.29 -47.34
C VAL A 744 -15.78 -49.74 -47.28
N LEU A 745 -14.48 -49.96 -47.33
CA LEU A 745 -13.88 -51.25 -46.99
C LEU A 745 -13.14 -51.15 -45.66
N VAL A 746 -13.33 -52.16 -44.83
CA VAL A 746 -12.72 -52.27 -43.52
C VAL A 746 -11.96 -53.60 -43.38
N GLY A 747 -10.86 -53.57 -42.64
CA GLY A 747 -10.13 -54.78 -42.26
C GLY A 747 -10.89 -55.60 -41.21
N ASP A 748 -10.56 -56.89 -41.12
CA ASP A 748 -11.12 -57.83 -40.13
C ASP A 748 -11.05 -57.30 -38.69
N GLY A 749 -9.97 -56.59 -38.33
CA GLY A 749 -9.81 -55.98 -37.01
C GLY A 749 -10.88 -54.94 -36.68
N VAL A 750 -11.27 -54.09 -37.65
CA VAL A 750 -12.33 -53.10 -37.47
C VAL A 750 -13.69 -53.79 -37.32
N ALA A 751 -13.97 -54.77 -38.19
CA ALA A 751 -15.22 -55.53 -38.15
C ALA A 751 -15.40 -56.20 -36.78
N ARG A 752 -14.35 -56.85 -36.25
CA ARG A 752 -14.36 -57.47 -34.92
C ARG A 752 -14.56 -56.47 -33.77
N LEU A 753 -13.89 -55.32 -33.83
CA LEU A 753 -13.96 -54.30 -32.77
C LEU A 753 -15.30 -53.55 -32.75
N ALA A 754 -16.01 -53.47 -33.89
CA ALA A 754 -17.24 -52.68 -34.04
C ALA A 754 -18.51 -53.52 -34.36
N GLN A 755 -18.42 -54.85 -34.32
CA GLN A 755 -19.52 -55.79 -34.66
C GLN A 755 -20.79 -55.65 -33.79
N ASP A 756 -20.65 -55.10 -32.59
CA ASP A 756 -21.77 -54.88 -31.67
C ASP A 756 -22.67 -53.72 -32.12
N GLY A 757 -22.09 -52.70 -32.79
CA GLY A 757 -22.80 -51.49 -33.23
C GLY A 757 -23.10 -51.41 -34.73
N TYR A 758 -22.39 -52.16 -35.57
CA TYR A 758 -22.47 -52.01 -37.04
C TYR A 758 -22.65 -53.35 -37.75
N VAL A 759 -23.24 -53.28 -38.95
CA VAL A 759 -23.44 -54.43 -39.84
C VAL A 759 -22.38 -54.41 -40.92
N PHE A 760 -21.72 -55.55 -41.09
CA PHE A 760 -20.64 -55.75 -42.05
C PHE A 760 -20.98 -56.87 -43.03
N ARG A 761 -20.54 -56.74 -44.28
CA ARG A 761 -20.62 -57.76 -45.31
C ARG A 761 -19.22 -58.26 -45.65
N GLU A 762 -18.93 -59.56 -45.55
CA GLU A 762 -17.65 -60.10 -46.04
C GLU A 762 -17.59 -59.92 -47.57
N VAL A 763 -16.58 -59.19 -48.06
CA VAL A 763 -16.41 -58.85 -49.47
C VAL A 763 -15.43 -59.80 -50.14
N ASP A 764 -14.28 -60.06 -49.51
CA ASP A 764 -13.26 -60.94 -50.08
C ASP A 764 -12.22 -61.38 -49.05
N ARG A 765 -11.44 -62.40 -49.42
CA ARG A 765 -10.20 -62.78 -48.75
C ARG A 765 -9.03 -62.43 -49.64
N VAL A 766 -8.23 -61.46 -49.20
CA VAL A 766 -7.07 -60.99 -49.96
C VAL A 766 -5.78 -61.34 -49.24
N ARG A 767 -4.72 -61.56 -50.02
CA ARG A 767 -3.35 -61.67 -49.51
C ARG A 767 -2.56 -60.44 -49.98
N PRO A 768 -2.44 -59.39 -49.16
CA PRO A 768 -1.68 -58.19 -49.53
C PRO A 768 -0.22 -58.54 -49.81
N LYS A 769 0.37 -57.87 -50.80
CA LYS A 769 1.77 -58.08 -51.20
C LYS A 769 2.70 -57.99 -49.98
N GLY A 770 3.43 -59.07 -49.70
CA GLY A 770 4.33 -59.16 -48.54
C GLY A 770 3.73 -59.75 -47.27
N ARG A 771 2.50 -60.29 -47.30
CA ARG A 771 1.93 -61.13 -46.23
C ARG A 771 1.82 -62.59 -46.66
N THR A 772 2.12 -63.50 -45.74
CA THR A 772 1.91 -64.95 -45.89
C THR A 772 0.45 -65.35 -45.63
N GLU A 773 -0.21 -64.68 -44.69
CA GLU A 773 -1.60 -64.95 -44.29
C GLU A 773 -2.61 -64.12 -45.10
N SER A 774 -3.73 -64.74 -45.44
CA SER A 774 -4.89 -64.05 -46.03
C SER A 774 -5.69 -63.32 -44.95
N THR A 775 -6.30 -62.20 -45.31
CA THR A 775 -7.16 -61.41 -44.41
C THR A 775 -8.52 -61.20 -45.04
N ARG A 776 -9.56 -61.31 -44.21
CA ARG A 776 -10.92 -60.96 -44.63
C ARG A 776 -11.07 -59.45 -44.75
N LEU A 777 -11.77 -59.06 -45.80
CA LEU A 777 -12.21 -57.70 -46.06
C LEU A 777 -13.71 -57.64 -45.86
N HIS A 778 -14.17 -56.57 -45.23
CA HIS A 778 -15.59 -56.34 -45.02
C HIS A 778 -16.00 -55.00 -45.58
N GLU A 779 -17.21 -54.90 -46.11
CA GLU A 779 -17.86 -53.65 -46.38
C GLU A 779 -18.66 -53.22 -45.15
N LEU A 780 -18.55 -51.94 -44.77
CA LEU A 780 -19.40 -51.34 -43.75
C LEU A 780 -20.76 -50.97 -44.37
N VAL A 781 -21.81 -51.69 -43.99
CA VAL A 781 -23.14 -51.57 -44.61
C VAL A 781 -23.97 -50.46 -43.94
N GLY A 782 -23.96 -50.42 -42.62
CA GLY A 782 -24.75 -49.46 -41.84
C GLY A 782 -24.74 -49.75 -40.34
N ARG A 783 -25.50 -48.95 -39.59
CA ARG A 783 -25.68 -49.16 -38.14
C ARG A 783 -26.61 -50.32 -37.88
N LYS A 784 -26.32 -51.10 -36.83
CA LYS A 784 -27.18 -52.21 -36.42
C LYS A 784 -28.56 -51.67 -36.01
N GLY A 785 -29.62 -52.26 -36.58
CA GLY A 785 -31.01 -51.81 -36.36
C GLY A 785 -31.52 -50.75 -37.35
N GLU A 786 -30.63 -50.14 -38.15
CA GLU A 786 -31.00 -49.18 -39.22
C GLU A 786 -30.97 -49.80 -40.62
N VAL A 787 -30.45 -51.03 -40.76
CA VAL A 787 -30.40 -51.76 -42.03
C VAL A 787 -31.81 -52.21 -42.41
N GLN A 788 -32.27 -51.83 -43.61
CA GLN A 788 -33.60 -52.14 -44.11
C GLN A 788 -33.76 -53.65 -44.41
N ALA A 789 -34.99 -54.15 -44.36
CA ALA A 789 -35.30 -55.56 -44.65
C ALA A 789 -34.79 -56.04 -46.02
N ALA A 790 -34.87 -55.19 -47.06
CA ALA A 790 -34.33 -55.49 -48.38
C ALA A 790 -32.80 -55.66 -48.39
N ALA A 791 -32.08 -54.80 -47.65
CA ALA A 791 -30.64 -54.92 -47.48
C ALA A 791 -30.26 -56.16 -46.63
N GLN A 792 -31.08 -56.52 -45.64
CA GLN A 792 -30.89 -57.75 -44.86
C GLN A 792 -31.02 -59.00 -45.74
N ALA A 793 -32.01 -59.02 -46.65
CA ALA A 793 -32.19 -60.11 -47.63
C ALA A 793 -31.02 -60.19 -48.61
N HIS A 794 -30.52 -59.04 -49.09
CA HIS A 794 -29.32 -58.97 -49.92
C HIS A 794 -28.10 -59.54 -49.20
N LEU A 795 -27.88 -59.18 -47.93
CA LEU A 795 -26.77 -59.68 -47.12
C LEU A 795 -26.82 -61.20 -46.95
N SER A 796 -28.01 -61.76 -46.67
CA SER A 796 -28.18 -63.21 -46.52
C SER A 796 -27.96 -63.96 -47.84
N LEU A 797 -28.43 -63.41 -48.97
CA LEU A 797 -28.18 -63.98 -50.29
C LEU A 797 -26.67 -63.97 -50.63
N HIS A 798 -26.00 -62.86 -50.36
CA HIS A 798 -24.55 -62.71 -50.55
C HIS A 798 -23.75 -63.68 -49.67
N GLU A 799 -24.13 -63.85 -48.41
CA GLU A 799 -23.49 -64.79 -47.49
C GLU A 799 -23.63 -66.25 -47.96
N GLN A 800 -24.82 -66.64 -48.46
CA GLN A 800 -25.04 -67.95 -49.07
C GLN A 800 -24.17 -68.15 -50.32
N ALA A 801 -24.12 -67.14 -51.20
CA ALA A 801 -23.30 -67.17 -52.42
C ALA A 801 -21.80 -67.30 -52.09
N LEU A 802 -21.32 -66.53 -51.11
CA LEU A 802 -19.93 -66.54 -50.68
C LEU A 802 -19.56 -67.85 -49.96
N THR A 803 -20.47 -68.43 -49.19
CA THR A 803 -20.30 -69.75 -48.58
C THR A 803 -20.15 -70.83 -49.64
N ALA A 804 -21.05 -70.86 -50.63
CA ALA A 804 -20.95 -71.79 -51.76
C ALA A 804 -19.63 -71.61 -52.53
N TYR A 805 -19.18 -70.37 -52.72
CA TYR A 805 -17.90 -70.05 -53.36
C TYR A 805 -16.69 -70.61 -52.58
N HIS A 806 -16.64 -70.40 -51.26
CA HIS A 806 -15.56 -70.92 -50.42
C HIS A 806 -15.59 -72.44 -50.26
N GLU A 807 -16.76 -73.06 -50.33
CA GLU A 807 -16.91 -74.52 -50.36
C GLU A 807 -16.65 -75.15 -51.74
N ARG A 808 -16.20 -74.34 -52.73
CA ARG A 808 -15.90 -74.76 -54.10
C ARG A 808 -17.13 -75.24 -54.90
N ARG A 809 -18.33 -74.87 -54.46
CA ARG A 809 -19.61 -75.10 -55.17
C ARG A 809 -19.86 -73.97 -56.18
N PHE A 810 -18.98 -73.86 -57.19
CA PHE A 810 -18.93 -72.68 -58.08
C PHE A 810 -20.18 -72.49 -58.96
N ASP A 811 -20.85 -73.56 -59.39
CA ASP A 811 -22.08 -73.45 -60.18
C ASP A 811 -23.24 -72.88 -59.35
N GLU A 812 -23.34 -73.30 -58.08
CA GLU A 812 -24.30 -72.77 -57.11
C GLU A 812 -23.97 -71.33 -56.75
N ALA A 813 -22.69 -71.02 -56.48
CA ALA A 813 -22.24 -69.66 -56.23
C ALA A 813 -22.53 -68.74 -57.42
N LEU A 814 -22.28 -69.19 -58.65
CA LEU A 814 -22.57 -68.44 -59.88
C LEU A 814 -24.06 -68.10 -59.99
N ALA A 815 -24.95 -69.06 -59.72
CA ALA A 815 -26.39 -68.84 -59.74
C ALA A 815 -26.83 -67.81 -58.68
N LEU A 816 -26.32 -67.94 -57.44
CA LEU A 816 -26.65 -67.04 -56.34
C LEU A 816 -26.09 -65.62 -56.56
N PHE A 817 -24.87 -65.47 -57.07
CA PHE A 817 -24.30 -64.16 -57.41
C PHE A 817 -25.02 -63.51 -58.61
N THR A 818 -25.40 -64.28 -59.63
CA THR A 818 -26.18 -63.77 -60.77
C THR A 818 -27.52 -63.22 -60.28
N ARG A 819 -28.21 -63.97 -59.42
CA ARG A 819 -29.43 -63.51 -58.76
C ARG A 819 -29.21 -62.24 -57.93
N SER A 820 -28.10 -62.14 -57.20
CA SER A 820 -27.77 -60.91 -56.43
C SER A 820 -27.52 -59.69 -57.34
N VAL A 821 -26.98 -59.88 -58.54
CA VAL A 821 -26.81 -58.78 -59.51
C VAL A 821 -28.15 -58.36 -60.11
N GLU A 822 -29.02 -59.32 -60.42
CA GLU A 822 -30.35 -59.06 -60.99
C GLU A 822 -31.29 -58.39 -59.99
N GLU A 823 -31.33 -58.86 -58.74
CA GLU A 823 -32.23 -58.35 -57.70
C GLU A 823 -31.73 -57.06 -57.05
N PHE A 824 -30.41 -56.92 -56.83
CA PHE A 824 -29.84 -55.83 -56.02
C PHE A 824 -28.79 -54.98 -56.73
N GLN A 825 -28.50 -55.24 -58.01
CA GLN A 825 -27.46 -54.53 -58.80
C GLN A 825 -26.07 -54.55 -58.13
N ASP A 826 -25.77 -55.64 -57.39
CA ASP A 826 -24.60 -55.71 -56.53
C ASP A 826 -23.27 -55.73 -57.29
N PRO A 827 -22.40 -54.71 -57.13
CA PRO A 827 -21.13 -54.66 -57.83
C PRO A 827 -20.14 -55.74 -57.34
N VAL A 828 -20.23 -56.16 -56.07
CA VAL A 828 -19.35 -57.21 -55.53
C VAL A 828 -19.66 -58.55 -56.17
N ALA A 829 -20.95 -58.89 -56.31
CA ALA A 829 -21.40 -60.12 -56.96
C ALA A 829 -20.89 -60.22 -58.42
N ARG A 830 -20.78 -59.10 -59.16
CA ARG A 830 -20.21 -59.11 -60.52
C ARG A 830 -18.76 -59.58 -60.56
N VAL A 831 -17.96 -59.19 -59.57
CA VAL A 831 -16.58 -59.66 -59.43
C VAL A 831 -16.56 -61.18 -59.24
N TYR A 832 -17.45 -61.71 -58.39
CA TYR A 832 -17.52 -63.14 -58.15
C TYR A 832 -18.10 -63.95 -59.31
N ILE A 833 -19.01 -63.40 -60.13
CA ILE A 833 -19.50 -64.08 -61.35
C ILE A 833 -18.33 -64.39 -62.28
N GLU A 834 -17.45 -63.42 -62.52
CA GLU A 834 -16.27 -63.62 -63.36
C GLU A 834 -15.32 -64.66 -62.76
N ARG A 835 -15.10 -64.62 -61.44
CA ARG A 835 -14.25 -65.59 -60.73
C ARG A 835 -14.83 -67.01 -60.77
N CYS A 836 -16.15 -67.15 -60.57
CA CYS A 836 -16.84 -68.44 -60.66
C CYS A 836 -16.74 -69.02 -62.08
N ARG A 837 -16.85 -68.18 -63.12
CA ARG A 837 -16.64 -68.61 -64.51
C ARG A 837 -15.21 -69.12 -64.75
N VAL A 838 -14.21 -68.45 -64.20
CA VAL A 838 -12.79 -68.90 -64.27
C VAL A 838 -12.60 -70.22 -63.53
N PHE A 839 -13.10 -70.34 -62.30
CA PHE A 839 -12.94 -71.56 -61.50
C PHE A 839 -13.81 -72.74 -61.94
N ALA A 840 -14.90 -72.49 -62.67
CA ALA A 840 -15.66 -73.54 -63.36
C ALA A 840 -14.83 -74.18 -64.48
N GLN A 841 -13.94 -73.42 -65.13
CA GLN A 841 -13.02 -73.94 -66.17
C GLN A 841 -11.75 -74.57 -65.58
N LYS A 842 -11.20 -73.98 -64.50
CA LYS A 842 -9.99 -74.47 -63.81
C LYS A 842 -10.21 -74.45 -62.31
N ARG A 843 -10.60 -75.58 -61.73
CA ARG A 843 -10.85 -75.70 -60.29
C ARG A 843 -9.56 -75.46 -59.48
N PRO A 844 -9.61 -74.72 -58.36
CA PRO A 844 -8.48 -74.55 -57.46
C PRO A 844 -8.17 -75.83 -56.68
N ALA A 845 -6.96 -75.92 -56.11
CA ALA A 845 -6.49 -77.06 -55.32
C ALA A 845 -7.36 -77.30 -54.06
N GLU A 846 -7.24 -78.48 -53.45
CA GLU A 846 -8.05 -78.83 -52.28
C GLU A 846 -7.74 -78.02 -51.02
N ASP A 847 -6.53 -77.50 -50.92
CA ASP A 847 -6.01 -76.64 -49.85
C ASP A 847 -6.20 -75.14 -50.12
N TRP A 848 -7.04 -74.77 -51.10
CA TRP A 848 -7.28 -73.39 -51.46
C TRP A 848 -7.88 -72.58 -50.31
N ASP A 849 -7.22 -71.50 -49.93
CA ASP A 849 -7.56 -70.68 -48.76
C ASP A 849 -8.62 -69.59 -49.04
N GLY A 850 -9.31 -69.69 -50.18
CA GLY A 850 -10.38 -68.77 -50.58
C GLY A 850 -9.90 -67.50 -51.28
N VAL A 851 -8.58 -67.31 -51.46
CA VAL A 851 -8.00 -66.12 -52.11
C VAL A 851 -8.01 -66.25 -53.62
N PHE A 852 -8.51 -65.23 -54.33
CA PHE A 852 -8.43 -65.17 -55.78
C PHE A 852 -7.12 -64.50 -56.23
N VAL A 853 -6.20 -65.28 -56.81
CA VAL A 853 -4.96 -64.77 -57.43
C VAL A 853 -5.10 -64.85 -58.95
N LEU A 854 -5.26 -63.70 -59.60
CA LEU A 854 -4.98 -63.59 -61.03
C LEU A 854 -3.46 -63.55 -61.20
N GLU A 855 -2.89 -64.54 -61.87
CA GLU A 855 -1.61 -64.33 -62.55
C GLU A 855 -1.88 -63.23 -63.59
N GLY A 856 -1.48 -62.00 -63.30
CA GLY A 856 -1.37 -60.97 -64.32
C GLY A 856 -0.34 -61.39 -65.37
N PRO A 857 -0.33 -60.76 -66.56
CA PRO A 857 0.73 -60.98 -67.54
C PRO A 857 2.13 -60.76 -66.94
#